data_AF-A0AAU5LFV3-F1
#
_entry.id   AF-A0AAU5LFV3-F1
#
_cell.length_a   1.000
_cell.length_b   1.000
_cell.length_c   1.000
_cell.angle_alpha   90.00
_cell.angle_beta   90.00
_cell.angle_gamma   90.00
#
_symmetry.space_group_name_H-M   'P 1'
#
loop_
_entity.id
_entity.type
_entity.pdbx_description
1 polymer ?
#
loop_
_entity_poly.entity_id
_entity_poly.type
_entity_poly.pdbx_seq_one_letter_code
_entity_poly.pdbx_strand_id
1 'polypeptide(L)'
;MKRTTTRLTAAAFLAAAVLGQPQLASANAIAGPACDFNGDSRSDLAVGAPGESVGNLDSAGSVNVLYSSGSGVSTAGNVLINQDNPGIVGVAERGDAFGHASACGDFNNDGFGDLAVGVPHESVEVATGDVYDAGAVNIFYGSAIGLTTIGNQVFTQSSPGIPDVAERTDEFGSAVAAGDFNNDGRDDLAIGAPTENVNGSNQAGNVIVLYGKSAGLSTDGSQNWHQGSAGIAGDVEAGDKFGSSLTTGDFNDDGRADLVVGSPGDSITDQAAAGTVNVIYGSAAGLAATGNQMLNQSTADIPGNWEKNDLFGQSVAAGDFNNDGHDDLAVGVPGEDDGDTPDAGAVNVIYGSANANGLQANWSQIFTRAGMLLGGAPATGDQFGTALATGNFNGQAGDDLAIGAPGTIVNSNVAAGRLTVLYGGLTGLSPLVNQQISQGVNNVEGLSEAGDYLGYALATGDFDGNGRVDLAAGAPGEAVGDQSSGGAVNVLYGTAGFLSTSTDQIWTQDSVGVHGVSQAHDRFGGPAMSVGEYRIGFKAGTKVKVTNDFLKHDPLGRIDMSGVQAGPDYEIAAARSGVIKYIVDTNAEPTDDGNYVWIEHADGEWSKYSHLKTGSVTSRGHKVGDFVTAGTVLGLEGDVGIASGDHLHFMVSVPYDLADPITSGGFVKGLDRNPVTCGVPGNALFRGQTYTVVGC
;
A
#
# COMPACT_ATOMS: atom_id res chain seq x y z
N MET A 1 -19.05 -13.52 -23.72
CA MET A 1 -18.84 -14.67 -24.63
C MET A 1 -17.90 -15.62 -23.91
N LYS A 2 -18.39 -16.72 -23.31
CA LYS A 2 -17.63 -17.55 -22.36
C LYS A 2 -16.43 -18.22 -23.07
N ARG A 3 -15.20 -17.81 -22.74
CA ARG A 3 -13.98 -18.45 -23.23
C ARG A 3 -13.65 -19.66 -22.35
N THR A 4 -13.71 -20.85 -22.92
CA THR A 4 -13.25 -22.10 -22.30
C THR A 4 -11.74 -22.25 -22.49
N THR A 5 -10.99 -22.34 -21.40
CA THR A 5 -9.55 -22.70 -21.40
C THR A 5 -9.33 -24.13 -20.88
N THR A 6 -8.33 -24.77 -21.46
CA THR A 6 -8.00 -26.20 -21.35
C THR A 6 -7.31 -26.52 -20.02
N ARG A 7 -7.80 -27.55 -19.31
CA ARG A 7 -7.24 -28.04 -18.04
C ARG A 7 -5.86 -28.69 -18.22
N LEU A 8 -4.85 -28.23 -17.47
CA LEU A 8 -3.68 -29.03 -17.11
C LEU A 8 -3.95 -29.72 -15.77
N THR A 9 -3.70 -31.02 -15.72
CA THR A 9 -4.01 -31.90 -14.59
C THR A 9 -3.09 -31.66 -13.40
N ALA A 10 -3.70 -31.47 -12.22
CA ALA A 10 -3.06 -31.33 -10.92
C ALA A 10 -2.14 -32.51 -10.57
N ALA A 11 -0.95 -32.21 -10.06
CA ALA A 11 -0.04 -33.16 -9.44
C ALA A 11 0.09 -32.86 -7.94
N ALA A 12 -0.24 -33.89 -7.14
CA ALA A 12 0.21 -34.25 -5.80
C ALA A 12 0.44 -33.15 -4.72
N PHE A 13 -0.37 -33.26 -3.66
CA PHE A 13 -0.13 -32.72 -2.32
C PHE A 13 1.33 -32.89 -1.86
N LEU A 14 2.05 -31.78 -1.72
CA LEU A 14 3.13 -31.66 -0.75
C LEU A 14 2.64 -30.70 0.33
N ALA A 15 2.32 -31.25 1.50
CA ALA A 15 2.24 -30.50 2.73
C ALA A 15 3.66 -30.02 3.08
N ALA A 16 3.96 -28.78 2.73
CA ALA A 16 5.06 -28.02 3.30
C ALA A 16 4.46 -26.68 3.71
N ALA A 17 4.40 -26.45 5.03
CA ALA A 17 3.97 -25.20 5.62
C ALA A 17 4.71 -24.04 4.95
N VAL A 18 3.94 -23.15 4.34
CA VAL A 18 4.42 -21.85 3.90
C VAL A 18 4.62 -21.05 5.18
N LEU A 19 5.88 -20.72 5.46
CA LEU A 19 6.27 -19.85 6.57
C LEU A 19 6.64 -18.53 5.91
N GLY A 20 5.86 -17.46 6.14
CA GLY A 20 6.17 -16.02 5.96
C GLY A 20 6.08 -15.42 4.54
N GLN A 21 5.40 -14.29 4.38
CA GLN A 21 5.31 -13.50 3.13
C GLN A 21 5.94 -12.12 3.37
N PRO A 22 6.42 -11.37 2.35
CA PRO A 22 6.82 -9.97 2.57
C PRO A 22 5.63 -9.14 3.04
N GLN A 23 5.80 -8.32 4.08
CA GLN A 23 4.75 -7.41 4.57
C GLN A 23 4.40 -6.40 3.47
N LEU A 24 3.12 -6.35 3.12
CA LEU A 24 2.59 -5.52 2.05
C LEU A 24 2.09 -4.20 2.64
N ALA A 25 2.54 -3.07 2.09
CA ALA A 25 2.07 -1.75 2.50
C ALA A 25 0.67 -1.51 1.93
N SER A 26 -0.28 -1.05 2.74
CA SER A 26 -1.60 -0.67 2.25
C SER A 26 -1.52 0.59 1.39
N ALA A 27 -2.22 0.64 0.25
CA ALA A 27 -2.45 1.86 -0.50
C ALA A 27 -3.90 1.92 -0.99
N ASN A 28 -4.52 3.10 -0.90
CA ASN A 28 -5.88 3.35 -1.38
C ASN A 28 -5.88 3.71 -2.87
N ALA A 29 -5.34 2.81 -3.72
CA ALA A 29 -5.26 3.01 -5.17
C ALA A 29 -6.63 2.96 -5.88
N ILE A 30 -7.71 2.70 -5.14
CA ILE A 30 -9.09 2.71 -5.62
C ILE A 30 -9.88 3.69 -4.73
N ALA A 31 -10.67 4.59 -5.31
CA ALA A 31 -11.39 5.63 -4.55
C ALA A 31 -12.76 5.14 -4.01
N GLY A 32 -13.13 5.54 -2.77
CA GLY A 32 -14.32 5.10 -2.01
C GLY A 32 -15.40 6.19 -1.70
N PRO A 33 -16.31 5.98 -0.73
CA PRO A 33 -17.71 5.56 -0.95
C PRO A 33 -18.68 6.50 -1.72
N ALA A 34 -18.28 7.68 -2.18
CA ALA A 34 -19.21 8.66 -2.77
C ALA A 34 -18.66 9.41 -3.98
N CYS A 35 -17.91 8.72 -4.85
CA CYS A 35 -17.35 9.31 -6.07
C CYS A 35 -18.40 9.48 -7.19
N ASP A 36 -19.40 10.36 -7.07
CA ASP A 36 -20.32 10.66 -8.19
C ASP A 36 -19.79 11.85 -9.02
N PHE A 37 -18.86 11.57 -9.94
CA PHE A 37 -18.17 12.63 -10.69
C PHE A 37 -19.06 13.28 -11.74
N ASN A 38 -20.15 12.62 -12.13
CA ASN A 38 -21.04 13.06 -13.21
C ASN A 38 -22.45 13.51 -12.73
N GLY A 39 -22.75 13.35 -11.45
CA GLY A 39 -23.98 13.78 -10.79
C GLY A 39 -25.19 12.92 -11.15
N ASP A 40 -25.01 11.66 -11.54
CA ASP A 40 -26.10 10.76 -11.92
C ASP A 40 -26.68 9.93 -10.76
N SER A 41 -26.21 10.21 -9.53
CA SER A 41 -26.58 9.56 -8.27
C SER A 41 -26.13 8.11 -8.18
N ARG A 42 -25.07 7.74 -8.90
CA ARG A 42 -24.35 6.48 -8.75
C ARG A 42 -22.90 6.82 -8.42
N SER A 43 -22.29 6.01 -7.59
CA SER A 43 -20.84 6.11 -7.41
C SER A 43 -20.17 5.67 -8.72
N ASP A 44 -19.14 6.38 -9.15
CA ASP A 44 -18.21 6.01 -10.22
C ASP A 44 -16.95 5.39 -9.61
N LEU A 45 -16.19 4.65 -10.42
CA LEU A 45 -15.01 3.93 -9.96
C LEU A 45 -13.74 4.55 -10.55
N ALA A 46 -12.88 5.13 -9.71
CA ALA A 46 -11.52 5.52 -10.06
C ALA A 46 -10.52 4.42 -9.64
N VAL A 47 -9.68 3.97 -10.56
CA VAL A 47 -8.71 2.90 -10.37
C VAL A 47 -7.32 3.36 -10.81
N GLY A 48 -6.39 3.41 -9.88
CA GLY A 48 -4.98 3.67 -10.14
C GLY A 48 -4.27 2.48 -10.80
N ALA A 49 -3.34 2.80 -11.70
CA ALA A 49 -2.30 1.90 -12.21
C ALA A 49 -0.96 2.63 -12.06
N PRO A 50 -0.41 2.72 -10.84
CA PRO A 50 0.82 3.47 -10.58
C PRO A 50 2.04 2.91 -11.31
N GLY A 51 1.98 1.66 -11.79
CA GLY A 51 3.02 1.09 -12.62
C GLY A 51 2.93 1.41 -14.12
N GLU A 52 1.83 2.03 -14.57
CA GLU A 52 1.60 2.34 -16.00
C GLU A 52 2.74 3.14 -16.60
N SER A 53 3.16 2.76 -17.81
CA SER A 53 4.14 3.53 -18.56
C SER A 53 3.49 4.68 -19.33
N VAL A 54 3.97 5.91 -19.13
CA VAL A 54 3.58 7.06 -19.96
C VAL A 54 4.64 7.27 -21.05
N GLY A 55 4.34 6.80 -22.26
CA GLY A 55 5.30 6.82 -23.35
C GLY A 55 6.47 5.84 -23.12
N ASN A 56 7.65 6.33 -22.77
CA ASN A 56 8.84 5.54 -22.43
C ASN A 56 9.28 5.72 -20.96
N LEU A 57 8.38 6.26 -20.14
CA LEU A 57 8.54 6.51 -18.73
C LEU A 57 7.82 5.41 -17.98
N ASP A 58 8.54 4.35 -17.65
CA ASP A 58 7.99 3.20 -16.92
C ASP A 58 7.58 3.66 -15.51
N SER A 59 6.45 3.15 -15.01
CA SER A 59 5.92 3.47 -13.67
C SER A 59 5.69 4.96 -13.40
N ALA A 60 5.40 5.73 -14.46
CA ALA A 60 4.89 7.10 -14.31
C ALA A 60 3.48 7.12 -13.69
N GLY A 61 2.68 6.11 -14.02
CA GLY A 61 1.37 5.90 -13.44
C GLY A 61 0.21 6.55 -14.20
N SER A 62 -1.00 6.09 -13.87
CA SER A 62 -2.25 6.60 -14.42
C SER A 62 -3.44 6.26 -13.52
N VAL A 63 -4.61 6.85 -13.81
CA VAL A 63 -5.90 6.51 -13.22
C VAL A 63 -6.93 6.29 -14.34
N ASN A 64 -7.65 5.17 -14.30
CA ASN A 64 -8.86 4.97 -15.09
C ASN A 64 -10.09 5.37 -14.28
N VAL A 65 -11.01 6.10 -14.90
CA VAL A 65 -12.28 6.53 -14.29
C VAL A 65 -13.41 5.89 -15.08
N LEU A 66 -14.01 4.87 -14.47
CA LEU A 66 -15.09 4.07 -15.02
C LEU A 66 -16.42 4.59 -14.46
N TYR A 67 -17.20 5.25 -15.32
CA TYR A 67 -18.52 5.72 -14.93
C TYR A 67 -19.50 4.57 -14.78
N SER A 68 -20.42 4.73 -13.84
CA SER A 68 -21.38 3.69 -13.50
C SER A 68 -22.67 3.75 -14.31
N SER A 69 -23.49 2.71 -14.21
CA SER A 69 -24.76 2.58 -14.93
C SER A 69 -25.76 1.74 -14.14
N GLY A 70 -27.01 1.67 -14.60
CA GLY A 70 -28.08 0.82 -14.04
C GLY A 70 -27.76 -0.67 -13.90
N SER A 71 -26.62 -1.12 -14.42
CA SER A 71 -26.15 -2.50 -14.34
C SER A 71 -24.77 -2.61 -13.69
N GLY A 72 -24.36 -1.57 -12.97
CA GLY A 72 -23.05 -1.45 -12.34
C GLY A 72 -22.05 -0.65 -13.17
N VAL A 73 -20.77 -0.79 -12.83
CA VAL A 73 -19.63 -0.12 -13.48
C VAL A 73 -19.66 -0.37 -14.99
N SER A 74 -19.35 0.67 -15.77
CA SER A 74 -19.44 0.67 -17.22
C SER A 74 -18.17 1.28 -17.85
N THR A 75 -17.89 0.86 -19.08
CA THR A 75 -16.81 1.46 -19.88
C THR A 75 -17.28 2.63 -20.73
N ALA A 76 -18.59 2.90 -20.75
CA ALA A 76 -19.14 4.03 -21.48
C ALA A 76 -18.66 5.34 -20.85
N GLY A 77 -17.89 6.12 -21.61
CA GLY A 77 -17.35 7.40 -21.14
C GLY A 77 -16.07 7.28 -20.31
N ASN A 78 -15.45 6.09 -20.20
CA ASN A 78 -14.21 5.90 -19.46
C ASN A 78 -13.14 6.96 -19.81
N VAL A 79 -12.43 7.44 -18.79
CA VAL A 79 -11.32 8.38 -18.94
C VAL A 79 -10.05 7.76 -18.38
N LEU A 80 -8.94 7.90 -19.11
CA LEU A 80 -7.59 7.61 -18.62
C LEU A 80 -6.89 8.93 -18.35
N ILE A 81 -6.37 9.09 -17.13
CA ILE A 81 -5.72 10.29 -16.64
C ILE A 81 -4.27 9.94 -16.23
N ASN A 82 -3.30 10.68 -16.76
CA ASN A 82 -1.89 10.73 -16.36
C ASN A 82 -1.37 12.16 -16.54
N GLN A 83 -0.22 12.49 -15.96
CA GLN A 83 0.29 13.88 -15.94
C GLN A 83 0.57 14.49 -17.33
N ASP A 84 0.73 13.68 -18.37
CA ASP A 84 0.93 14.16 -19.75
C ASP A 84 -0.39 14.48 -20.50
N ASN A 85 -1.56 14.20 -19.90
CA ASN A 85 -2.82 14.52 -20.55
C ASN A 85 -3.01 16.05 -20.69
N PRO A 86 -3.58 16.54 -21.82
CA PRO A 86 -3.81 17.96 -22.00
C PRO A 86 -4.68 18.60 -20.91
N GLY A 87 -4.22 19.74 -20.40
CA GLY A 87 -4.93 20.52 -19.38
C GLY A 87 -4.42 20.29 -17.96
N ILE A 88 -3.62 19.25 -17.75
CA ILE A 88 -3.01 18.94 -16.46
C ILE A 88 -1.75 19.78 -16.25
N VAL A 89 -1.61 20.33 -15.04
CA VAL A 89 -0.38 20.99 -14.58
C VAL A 89 0.58 19.93 -14.03
N GLY A 90 1.79 19.89 -14.58
CA GLY A 90 2.80 18.87 -14.28
C GLY A 90 3.26 18.19 -15.57
N VAL A 91 4.19 17.25 -15.43
CA VAL A 91 4.64 16.34 -16.50
C VAL A 91 4.81 14.95 -15.90
N ALA A 92 4.61 13.90 -16.68
CA ALA A 92 4.97 12.57 -16.23
C ALA A 92 6.49 12.40 -16.22
N GLU A 93 7.00 11.74 -15.19
CA GLU A 93 8.37 11.29 -15.04
C GLU A 93 8.40 9.78 -14.75
N ARG A 94 9.59 9.19 -14.88
CA ARG A 94 9.76 7.76 -14.64
C ARG A 94 9.70 7.52 -13.13
N GLY A 95 8.71 6.75 -12.69
CA GLY A 95 8.61 6.28 -11.31
C GLY A 95 7.63 7.05 -10.42
N ASP A 96 7.02 8.13 -10.92
CA ASP A 96 6.11 9.03 -10.19
C ASP A 96 4.97 8.33 -9.45
N ALA A 97 4.54 7.18 -9.98
CA ALA A 97 3.47 6.39 -9.42
C ALA A 97 2.14 7.16 -9.30
N PHE A 98 1.80 7.98 -10.30
CA PHE A 98 0.49 8.63 -10.37
C PHE A 98 -0.64 7.61 -10.24
N GLY A 99 -1.57 7.86 -9.32
CA GLY A 99 -2.65 6.90 -9.01
C GLY A 99 -2.33 5.94 -7.86
N HIS A 100 -1.23 6.15 -7.12
CA HIS A 100 -0.89 5.34 -5.95
C HIS A 100 -1.98 5.39 -4.86
N ALA A 101 -2.52 6.58 -4.60
CA ALA A 101 -3.59 6.80 -3.66
C ALA A 101 -4.65 7.72 -4.26
N SER A 102 -5.91 7.54 -3.85
CA SER A 102 -7.01 8.36 -4.33
C SER A 102 -8.10 8.55 -3.28
N ALA A 103 -8.74 9.70 -3.29
CA ALA A 103 -9.89 10.03 -2.45
C ALA A 103 -10.88 10.90 -3.23
N CYS A 104 -12.16 10.84 -2.83
CA CYS A 104 -13.23 11.62 -3.42
C CYS A 104 -13.83 12.57 -2.38
N GLY A 105 -14.19 13.77 -2.82
CA GLY A 105 -14.92 14.77 -2.04
C GLY A 105 -15.42 15.88 -2.95
N ASP A 106 -16.39 16.68 -2.53
CA ASP A 106 -16.83 17.88 -3.25
C ASP A 106 -16.07 19.10 -2.68
N PHE A 107 -14.85 19.33 -3.18
CA PHE A 107 -13.93 20.34 -2.64
C PHE A 107 -14.38 21.77 -2.97
N ASN A 108 -15.24 21.92 -3.98
CA ASN A 108 -15.71 23.21 -4.47
C ASN A 108 -17.19 23.51 -4.12
N ASN A 109 -17.94 22.49 -3.67
CA ASN A 109 -19.38 22.48 -3.41
C ASN A 109 -20.21 22.89 -4.63
N ASP A 110 -19.99 22.20 -5.75
CA ASP A 110 -20.78 22.34 -6.97
C ASP A 110 -21.78 21.19 -7.20
N GLY A 111 -21.76 20.18 -6.31
CA GLY A 111 -22.66 19.04 -6.32
C GLY A 111 -22.18 17.87 -7.18
N PHE A 112 -20.96 17.93 -7.71
CA PHE A 112 -20.28 16.80 -8.34
C PHE A 112 -19.12 16.35 -7.44
N GLY A 113 -18.88 15.04 -7.35
CA GLY A 113 -17.67 14.55 -6.69
C GLY A 113 -16.43 15.03 -7.45
N ASP A 114 -15.36 15.31 -6.72
CA ASP A 114 -14.02 15.58 -7.24
C ASP A 114 -13.08 14.43 -6.87
N LEU A 115 -11.97 14.32 -7.60
CA LEU A 115 -10.96 13.28 -7.38
C LEU A 115 -9.62 13.90 -6.98
N ALA A 116 -9.12 13.52 -5.80
CA ALA A 116 -7.73 13.72 -5.41
C ALA A 116 -6.90 12.47 -5.77
N VAL A 117 -5.73 12.67 -6.38
CA VAL A 117 -4.80 11.60 -6.81
C VAL A 117 -3.41 11.87 -6.26
N GLY A 118 -2.91 10.96 -5.44
CA GLY A 118 -1.55 10.96 -4.92
C GLY A 118 -0.52 10.50 -5.95
N VAL A 119 0.64 11.14 -5.93
CA VAL A 119 1.81 10.90 -6.79
C VAL A 119 3.05 10.90 -5.88
N PRO A 120 3.19 9.91 -4.98
CA PRO A 120 4.17 9.97 -3.89
C PRO A 120 5.62 10.01 -4.36
N HIS A 121 5.91 9.60 -5.59
CA HIS A 121 7.29 9.60 -6.09
C HIS A 121 7.58 10.77 -7.05
N GLU A 122 6.68 11.76 -7.18
CA GLU A 122 6.92 12.96 -7.97
C GLU A 122 8.22 13.65 -7.54
N SER A 123 9.06 14.02 -8.51
CA SER A 123 10.18 14.93 -8.23
C SER A 123 9.71 16.37 -8.20
N VAL A 124 10.04 17.10 -7.13
CA VAL A 124 9.67 18.52 -7.01
C VAL A 124 10.83 19.40 -7.45
N GLU A 125 10.65 20.16 -8.53
CA GLU A 125 11.63 21.16 -8.97
C GLU A 125 11.67 22.33 -7.97
N VAL A 126 12.80 22.48 -7.26
CA VAL A 126 13.08 23.65 -6.43
C VAL A 126 14.28 24.44 -6.97
N ALA A 127 14.51 25.64 -6.46
CA ALA A 127 15.57 26.53 -6.96
C ALA A 127 17.00 25.94 -6.91
N THR A 128 17.21 24.90 -6.10
CA THR A 128 18.50 24.20 -5.93
C THR A 128 18.63 22.92 -6.77
N GLY A 129 17.62 22.56 -7.57
CA GLY A 129 17.53 21.32 -8.34
C GLY A 129 16.34 20.47 -7.90
N ASP A 130 16.20 19.29 -8.51
CA ASP A 130 15.07 18.40 -8.25
C ASP A 130 15.19 17.71 -6.88
N VAL A 131 14.07 17.66 -6.15
CA VAL A 131 13.91 16.87 -4.94
C VAL A 131 13.15 15.61 -5.31
N TYR A 132 13.88 14.50 -5.50
CA TYR A 132 13.33 13.21 -5.93
C TYR A 132 12.42 12.58 -4.88
N ASP A 133 11.36 11.94 -5.33
CA ASP A 133 10.38 11.23 -4.52
C ASP A 133 9.77 12.10 -3.39
N ALA A 134 9.72 13.42 -3.58
CA ALA A 134 9.12 14.31 -2.58
C ALA A 134 7.60 14.22 -2.57
N GLY A 135 7.01 13.97 -3.74
CA GLY A 135 5.61 13.67 -3.90
C GLY A 135 4.71 14.87 -4.21
N ALA A 136 3.53 14.57 -4.75
CA ALA A 136 2.51 15.54 -5.11
C ALA A 136 1.09 14.96 -4.96
N VAL A 137 0.09 15.84 -4.99
CA VAL A 137 -1.31 15.48 -5.17
C VAL A 137 -1.94 16.31 -6.29
N ASN A 138 -2.64 15.65 -7.21
CA ASN A 138 -3.42 16.27 -8.28
C ASN A 138 -4.92 16.23 -7.95
N ILE A 139 -5.63 17.32 -8.21
CA ILE A 139 -7.08 17.44 -7.99
C ILE A 139 -7.80 17.64 -9.32
N PHE A 140 -8.79 16.80 -9.58
CA PHE A 140 -9.64 16.84 -10.77
C PHE A 140 -11.08 17.08 -10.37
N TYR A 141 -11.71 18.08 -10.98
CA TYR A 141 -13.08 18.47 -10.63
C TYR A 141 -14.12 17.69 -11.42
N GLY A 142 -15.20 17.30 -10.74
CA GLY A 142 -16.39 16.72 -11.35
C GLY A 142 -17.16 17.72 -12.20
N SER A 143 -18.09 17.21 -13.00
CA SER A 143 -19.04 18.04 -13.75
C SER A 143 -20.17 17.19 -14.31
N ALA A 144 -21.21 17.80 -14.88
CA ALA A 144 -22.30 17.07 -15.54
C ALA A 144 -21.88 16.18 -16.74
N ILE A 145 -20.62 16.24 -17.18
CA ILE A 145 -20.06 15.35 -18.20
C ILE A 145 -18.97 14.42 -17.65
N GLY A 146 -18.78 14.39 -16.32
CA GLY A 146 -17.71 13.69 -15.62
C GLY A 146 -16.51 14.58 -15.27
N LEU A 147 -15.40 13.95 -14.87
CA LEU A 147 -14.16 14.63 -14.50
C LEU A 147 -13.56 15.46 -15.65
N THR A 148 -13.02 16.63 -15.31
CA THR A 148 -12.27 17.50 -16.23
C THR A 148 -10.78 17.53 -15.86
N THR A 149 -9.91 17.48 -16.88
CA THR A 149 -8.48 17.75 -16.73
C THR A 149 -8.16 19.24 -16.77
N ILE A 150 -9.02 20.06 -17.38
CA ILE A 150 -8.82 21.51 -17.46
C ILE A 150 -9.06 22.14 -16.10
N GLY A 151 -8.08 22.90 -15.62
CA GLY A 151 -8.18 23.59 -14.34
C GLY A 151 -7.89 22.68 -13.15
N ASN A 152 -7.23 21.54 -13.36
CA ASN A 152 -6.74 20.72 -12.26
C ASN A 152 -5.82 21.55 -11.34
N GLN A 153 -5.79 21.19 -10.07
CA GLN A 153 -4.81 21.73 -9.13
C GLN A 153 -3.73 20.69 -8.88
N VAL A 154 -2.51 21.15 -8.60
CA VAL A 154 -1.41 20.30 -8.13
C VAL A 154 -0.78 20.94 -6.90
N PHE A 155 -0.56 20.12 -5.87
CA PHE A 155 0.04 20.54 -4.61
C PHE A 155 1.22 19.65 -4.27
N THR A 156 2.28 20.27 -3.76
CA THR A 156 3.49 19.64 -3.20
C THR A 156 3.75 20.30 -1.85
N GLN A 157 4.58 19.73 -0.97
CA GLN A 157 4.94 20.43 0.27
C GLN A 157 5.59 21.81 0.03
N SER A 158 6.21 22.02 -1.14
CA SER A 158 6.78 23.31 -1.54
C SER A 158 5.79 24.29 -2.20
N SER A 159 4.51 23.93 -2.32
CA SER A 159 3.50 24.83 -2.88
C SER A 159 3.31 26.08 -1.99
N PRO A 160 3.20 27.29 -2.57
CA PRO A 160 3.09 28.52 -1.77
C PRO A 160 1.92 28.49 -0.78
N GLY A 161 2.21 28.72 0.49
CA GLY A 161 1.23 28.78 1.57
C GLY A 161 1.11 27.49 2.39
N ILE A 162 1.66 26.37 1.91
CA ILE A 162 1.79 25.15 2.72
C ILE A 162 2.93 25.35 3.73
N PRO A 163 2.71 25.07 5.03
CA PRO A 163 3.69 25.32 6.09
C PRO A 163 4.71 24.18 6.20
N ASP A 164 5.31 23.82 5.06
CA ASP A 164 6.41 22.86 4.99
C ASP A 164 7.31 23.12 3.77
N VAL A 165 8.34 22.29 3.59
CA VAL A 165 9.15 22.22 2.37
C VAL A 165 9.20 20.78 1.86
N ALA A 166 9.72 20.58 0.65
CA ALA A 166 9.88 19.26 0.08
C ALA A 166 11.32 18.77 0.33
N GLU A 167 11.44 17.59 0.92
CA GLU A 167 12.65 16.82 1.10
C GLU A 167 12.61 15.53 0.27
N ARG A 168 13.79 14.95 0.06
CA ARG A 168 13.93 13.75 -0.74
C ARG A 168 13.21 12.61 -0.03
N THR A 169 12.36 11.90 -0.75
CA THR A 169 11.57 10.76 -0.26
C THR A 169 10.57 11.11 0.85
N ASP A 170 9.98 12.30 0.93
CA ASP A 170 8.88 12.56 1.90
C ASP A 170 7.56 11.87 1.50
N GLU A 171 7.46 11.48 0.23
CA GLU A 171 6.34 10.74 -0.34
C GLU A 171 4.98 11.38 -0.10
N PHE A 172 4.92 12.71 -0.23
CA PHE A 172 3.69 13.49 -0.12
C PHE A 172 2.62 12.97 -1.08
N GLY A 173 1.44 12.65 -0.55
CA GLY A 173 0.37 12.01 -1.32
C GLY A 173 0.38 10.48 -1.27
N SER A 174 1.20 9.86 -0.43
CA SER A 174 1.13 8.40 -0.16
C SER A 174 -0.21 7.95 0.38
N ALA A 175 -0.87 8.81 1.16
CA ALA A 175 -2.23 8.63 1.62
C ALA A 175 -3.02 9.94 1.45
N VAL A 176 -4.29 9.82 1.07
CA VAL A 176 -5.22 10.94 0.97
C VAL A 176 -6.57 10.55 1.56
N ALA A 177 -7.21 11.47 2.26
CA ALA A 177 -8.57 11.32 2.76
C ALA A 177 -9.30 12.66 2.71
N ALA A 178 -10.58 12.64 2.31
CA ALA A 178 -11.40 13.83 2.18
C ALA A 178 -12.53 13.83 3.22
N GLY A 179 -12.87 15.02 3.73
CA GLY A 179 -14.00 15.23 4.62
C GLY A 179 -14.11 16.67 5.06
N ASP A 180 -15.31 17.13 5.42
CA ASP A 180 -15.56 18.50 5.87
C ASP A 180 -15.16 18.68 7.35
N PHE A 181 -13.88 18.95 7.60
CA PHE A 181 -13.32 19.07 8.96
C PHE A 181 -13.79 20.35 9.67
N ASN A 182 -14.29 21.34 8.91
CA ASN A 182 -14.70 22.64 9.42
C ASN A 182 -16.21 22.92 9.33
N ASN A 183 -16.98 21.99 8.76
CA ASN A 183 -18.42 22.08 8.51
C ASN A 183 -18.79 23.38 7.79
N ASP A 184 -18.05 23.74 6.73
CA ASP A 184 -18.37 24.87 5.83
C ASP A 184 -19.15 24.45 4.58
N GLY A 185 -19.44 23.15 4.46
CA GLY A 185 -20.18 22.51 3.39
C GLY A 185 -19.33 22.21 2.16
N ARG A 186 -18.00 22.20 2.27
CA ARG A 186 -17.07 21.72 1.25
C ARG A 186 -16.19 20.67 1.90
N ASP A 187 -15.89 19.61 1.17
CA ASP A 187 -14.90 18.68 1.66
C ASP A 187 -13.52 19.34 1.67
N ASP A 188 -12.73 18.98 2.68
CA ASP A 188 -11.32 19.32 2.81
C ASP A 188 -10.48 18.09 2.46
N LEU A 189 -9.16 18.25 2.32
CA LEU A 189 -8.26 17.16 1.99
C LEU A 189 -7.11 17.06 3.00
N ALA A 190 -6.99 15.89 3.62
CA ALA A 190 -5.81 15.49 4.38
C ALA A 190 -4.85 14.69 3.48
N ILE A 191 -3.57 15.01 3.52
CA ILE A 191 -2.52 14.45 2.67
C ILE A 191 -1.34 14.01 3.54
N GLY A 192 -1.01 12.73 3.50
CA GLY A 192 0.13 12.17 4.24
C GLY A 192 1.44 12.29 3.48
N ALA A 193 2.51 12.66 4.19
CA ALA A 193 3.91 12.44 3.80
C ALA A 193 4.55 11.58 4.90
N PRO A 194 4.35 10.25 4.87
CA PRO A 194 4.74 9.35 5.97
C PRO A 194 6.25 9.28 6.19
N THR A 195 7.05 9.74 5.25
CA THR A 195 8.51 9.64 5.31
C THR A 195 9.18 10.99 5.63
N GLU A 196 8.38 12.02 5.92
CA GLU A 196 8.81 13.35 6.40
C GLU A 196 9.78 13.30 7.59
N ASN A 197 10.71 14.25 7.62
CA ASN A 197 11.70 14.40 8.67
C ASN A 197 11.26 15.42 9.74
N VAL A 198 10.59 14.95 10.80
CA VAL A 198 10.12 15.84 11.87
C VAL A 198 11.17 15.96 12.97
N ASN A 199 11.56 17.20 13.31
CA ASN A 199 12.51 17.50 14.40
C ASN A 199 13.87 16.75 14.31
N GLY A 200 14.28 16.34 13.11
CA GLY A 200 15.50 15.57 12.87
C GLY A 200 15.35 14.05 13.04
N SER A 201 14.13 13.56 13.27
CA SER A 201 13.77 12.14 13.20
C SER A 201 13.27 11.81 11.80
N ASN A 202 14.03 11.01 11.06
CA ASN A 202 13.69 10.66 9.69
C ASN A 202 12.50 9.68 9.64
N GLN A 203 11.61 9.85 8.66
CA GLN A 203 10.38 9.05 8.54
C GLN A 203 9.48 9.08 9.79
N ALA A 204 9.50 10.20 10.51
CA ALA A 204 8.51 10.43 11.55
C ALA A 204 7.12 10.63 10.92
N GLY A 205 7.07 11.30 9.77
CA GLY A 205 5.86 11.51 9.00
C GLY A 205 5.06 12.75 9.43
N ASN A 206 4.29 13.30 8.50
CA ASN A 206 3.34 14.37 8.76
C ASN A 206 2.03 14.18 7.96
N VAL A 207 1.05 15.04 8.25
CA VAL A 207 -0.16 15.22 7.45
C VAL A 207 -0.40 16.70 7.22
N ILE A 208 -0.51 17.10 5.95
CA ILE A 208 -0.95 18.44 5.55
C ILE A 208 -2.46 18.42 5.28
N VAL A 209 -3.18 19.40 5.79
CA VAL A 209 -4.61 19.60 5.52
C VAL A 209 -4.82 20.85 4.68
N LEU A 210 -5.52 20.70 3.55
CA LEU A 210 -5.95 21.77 2.67
C LEU A 210 -7.47 21.92 2.75
N TYR A 211 -7.95 23.16 2.83
CA TYR A 211 -9.37 23.43 3.01
C TYR A 211 -10.08 23.71 1.68
N GLY A 212 -11.26 23.13 1.50
CA GLY A 212 -12.14 23.38 0.37
C GLY A 212 -12.59 24.83 0.30
N LYS A 213 -12.68 25.39 -0.90
CA LYS A 213 -13.17 26.75 -1.19
C LYS A 213 -13.92 26.74 -2.52
N SER A 214 -14.63 27.81 -2.86
CA SER A 214 -15.46 27.86 -4.08
C SER A 214 -14.71 27.70 -5.40
N ALA A 215 -13.38 27.75 -5.39
CA ALA A 215 -12.52 27.56 -6.55
C ALA A 215 -11.71 26.26 -6.48
N GLY A 216 -12.06 25.35 -5.56
CA GLY A 216 -11.27 24.17 -5.24
C GLY A 216 -10.54 24.28 -3.90
N LEU A 217 -9.52 23.43 -3.72
CA LEU A 217 -8.70 23.44 -2.51
C LEU A 217 -7.84 24.71 -2.43
N SER A 218 -7.55 25.12 -1.20
CA SER A 218 -6.77 26.31 -0.89
C SER A 218 -5.62 26.01 0.06
N THR A 219 -4.45 26.60 -0.19
CA THR A 219 -3.30 26.55 0.74
C THR A 219 -3.43 27.57 1.87
N ASP A 220 -4.27 28.61 1.71
CA ASP A 220 -4.55 29.58 2.77
C ASP A 220 -5.20 28.88 3.97
N GLY A 221 -4.54 28.97 5.12
CA GLY A 221 -5.01 28.34 6.36
C GLY A 221 -4.73 26.85 6.48
N SER A 222 -3.90 26.29 5.58
CA SER A 222 -3.45 24.89 5.68
C SER A 222 -2.80 24.59 7.03
N GLN A 223 -2.96 23.35 7.47
CA GLN A 223 -2.43 22.86 8.75
C GLN A 223 -1.40 21.76 8.48
N ASN A 224 -0.39 21.66 9.35
CA ASN A 224 0.59 20.58 9.36
C ASN A 224 0.50 19.88 10.72
N TRP A 225 0.21 18.58 10.69
CA TRP A 225 0.04 17.73 11.86
C TRP A 225 1.09 16.63 11.87
N HIS A 226 1.69 16.41 13.03
CA HIS A 226 2.65 15.34 13.31
C HIS A 226 2.69 15.10 14.82
N GLN A 227 3.29 14.00 15.30
CA GLN A 227 3.31 13.68 16.74
C GLN A 227 4.05 14.72 17.60
N GLY A 228 4.96 15.49 17.00
CA GLY A 228 5.61 16.65 17.64
C GLY A 228 4.75 17.92 17.73
N SER A 229 3.53 17.93 17.20
CA SER A 229 2.62 19.07 17.23
C SER A 229 2.05 19.28 18.63
N ALA A 230 1.91 20.53 19.06
CA ALA A 230 1.46 20.83 20.41
C ALA A 230 0.05 20.28 20.68
N GLY A 231 -0.05 19.34 21.62
CA GLY A 231 -1.32 18.72 22.03
C GLY A 231 -1.68 17.45 21.27
N ILE A 232 -0.88 17.04 20.28
CA ILE A 232 -0.96 15.70 19.70
C ILE A 232 -0.20 14.74 20.62
N ALA A 233 -0.79 13.59 20.90
CA ALA A 233 -0.20 12.53 21.71
C ALA A 233 0.76 11.66 20.89
N GLY A 234 1.77 11.12 21.56
CA GLY A 234 2.88 10.41 20.95
C GLY A 234 4.19 11.18 21.11
N ASP A 235 5.29 10.50 20.89
CA ASP A 235 6.61 11.11 20.75
C ASP A 235 6.97 11.17 19.25
N VAL A 236 8.11 11.77 18.90
CA VAL A 236 8.58 11.81 17.51
C VAL A 236 9.81 10.92 17.40
N GLU A 237 9.65 9.76 16.78
CA GLU A 237 10.69 8.79 16.56
C GLU A 237 10.95 8.57 15.07
N ALA A 238 12.15 8.05 14.78
CA ALA A 238 12.51 7.75 13.41
C ALA A 238 11.78 6.48 12.97
N GLY A 239 11.02 6.56 11.88
CA GLY A 239 10.29 5.43 11.32
C GLY A 239 8.85 5.28 11.78
N ASP A 240 8.27 6.21 12.56
CA ASP A 240 6.87 6.13 13.01
C ASP A 240 5.88 6.11 11.85
N LYS A 241 6.20 6.89 10.81
CA LYS A 241 5.43 7.05 9.59
C LYS A 241 4.01 7.54 9.80
N PHE A 242 3.86 8.56 10.64
CA PHE A 242 2.61 9.30 10.82
C PHE A 242 2.07 9.78 9.46
N GLY A 243 0.84 9.42 9.13
CA GLY A 243 0.25 9.73 7.82
C GLY A 243 0.34 8.61 6.79
N SER A 244 0.78 7.41 7.19
CA SER A 244 0.82 6.23 6.29
C SER A 244 -0.56 5.75 5.85
N SER A 245 -1.57 5.96 6.69
CA SER A 245 -2.96 5.65 6.39
C SER A 245 -3.84 6.74 6.98
N LEU A 246 -4.92 7.08 6.26
CA LEU A 246 -5.84 8.13 6.63
C LEU A 246 -7.28 7.65 6.41
N THR A 247 -8.17 8.00 7.33
CA THR A 247 -9.63 7.89 7.13
C THR A 247 -10.32 9.01 7.89
N THR A 248 -11.56 9.28 7.54
CA THR A 248 -12.38 10.31 8.16
C THR A 248 -13.69 9.72 8.63
N GLY A 249 -14.24 10.26 9.72
CA GLY A 249 -15.55 9.91 10.26
C GLY A 249 -15.95 10.92 11.34
N ASP A 250 -17.22 10.98 11.71
CA ASP A 250 -17.69 11.77 12.85
C ASP A 250 -17.78 10.86 14.09
N PHE A 251 -16.66 10.71 14.82
CA PHE A 251 -16.57 9.78 15.94
C PHE A 251 -17.22 10.35 17.21
N ASN A 252 -17.52 11.65 17.24
CA ASN A 252 -18.04 12.38 18.40
C ASN A 252 -19.44 13.00 18.20
N ASP A 253 -20.03 12.86 17.01
CA ASP A 253 -21.34 13.38 16.58
C ASP A 253 -21.49 14.89 16.79
N ASP A 254 -20.46 15.64 16.41
CA ASP A 254 -20.49 17.11 16.39
C ASP A 254 -20.83 17.71 15.01
N GLY A 255 -21.02 16.84 14.01
CA GLY A 255 -21.35 17.17 12.64
C GLY A 255 -20.16 17.66 11.83
N ARG A 256 -18.93 17.38 12.27
CA ARG A 256 -17.69 17.64 11.52
C ARG A 256 -17.00 16.32 11.28
N ALA A 257 -16.34 16.20 10.14
CA ALA A 257 -15.41 15.10 9.97
C ALA A 257 -14.27 15.24 10.98
N ASP A 258 -13.85 14.12 11.55
CA ASP A 258 -12.61 13.95 12.27
C ASP A 258 -11.61 13.20 11.39
N LEU A 259 -10.32 13.30 11.70
CA LEU A 259 -9.26 12.62 10.97
C LEU A 259 -8.61 11.54 11.84
N VAL A 260 -8.56 10.31 11.34
CA VAL A 260 -7.71 9.26 11.87
C VAL A 260 -6.42 9.20 11.06
N VAL A 261 -5.29 9.12 11.76
CA VAL A 261 -3.96 9.05 11.18
C VAL A 261 -3.23 7.82 11.72
N GLY A 262 -2.81 6.93 10.84
CA GLY A 262 -1.99 5.77 11.19
C GLY A 262 -0.49 6.09 11.23
N SER A 263 0.19 5.52 12.24
CA SER A 263 1.65 5.50 12.41
C SER A 263 2.10 4.04 12.63
N PRO A 264 2.06 3.18 11.60
CA PRO A 264 2.32 1.74 11.76
C PRO A 264 3.75 1.42 12.22
N GLY A 265 4.69 2.34 12.04
CA GLY A 265 6.08 2.14 12.47
C GLY A 265 6.37 2.58 13.91
N ASP A 266 5.39 3.20 14.58
CA ASP A 266 5.52 3.69 15.95
C ASP A 266 5.83 2.54 16.92
N SER A 267 6.68 2.82 17.90
CA SER A 267 7.21 1.86 18.85
C SER A 267 6.44 1.92 20.17
N ILE A 268 5.88 0.78 20.59
CA ILE A 268 5.22 0.67 21.90
C ILE A 268 6.18 -0.01 22.85
N THR A 269 6.61 0.73 23.87
CA THR A 269 7.60 0.30 24.88
C THR A 269 8.94 -0.14 24.27
N ASP A 270 9.11 -1.43 24.02
CA ASP A 270 10.31 -2.07 23.48
C ASP A 270 10.00 -2.91 22.22
N GLN A 271 8.78 -2.77 21.70
CA GLN A 271 8.27 -3.42 20.50
C GLN A 271 8.28 -2.39 19.37
N ALA A 272 9.29 -2.46 18.52
CA ALA A 272 9.40 -1.58 17.35
C ALA A 272 8.29 -1.89 16.33
N ALA A 273 7.73 -0.86 15.68
CA ALA A 273 6.68 -1.00 14.68
C ALA A 273 5.49 -1.85 15.15
N ALA A 274 5.13 -1.73 16.44
CA ALA A 274 3.89 -2.27 16.95
C ALA A 274 2.70 -1.44 16.42
N GLY A 275 2.93 -0.14 16.20
CA GLY A 275 2.04 0.76 15.47
C GLY A 275 0.97 1.43 16.34
N THR A 276 0.56 2.63 15.92
CA THR A 276 -0.43 3.44 16.62
C THR A 276 -1.35 4.16 15.63
N VAL A 277 -2.48 4.66 16.13
CA VAL A 277 -3.31 5.62 15.40
C VAL A 277 -3.60 6.84 16.27
N ASN A 278 -3.64 8.02 15.67
CA ASN A 278 -4.12 9.25 16.30
C ASN A 278 -5.48 9.63 15.71
N VAL A 279 -6.38 10.14 16.56
CA VAL A 279 -7.65 10.78 16.13
C VAL A 279 -7.57 12.27 16.43
N ILE A 280 -7.65 13.09 15.40
CA ILE A 280 -7.63 14.55 15.48
C ILE A 280 -9.03 15.05 15.12
N TYR A 281 -9.66 15.73 16.06
CA TYR A 281 -11.08 16.10 15.96
C TYR A 281 -11.30 17.35 15.10
N GLY A 282 -12.38 17.35 14.34
CA GLY A 282 -12.86 18.50 13.58
C GLY A 282 -13.24 19.69 14.47
N SER A 283 -13.17 20.89 13.92
CA SER A 283 -13.60 22.11 14.62
C SER A 283 -13.96 23.21 13.63
N ALA A 284 -14.62 24.27 14.07
CA ALA A 284 -14.96 25.40 13.19
C ALA A 284 -13.74 26.12 12.56
N ALA A 285 -12.52 25.85 13.06
CA ALA A 285 -11.28 26.37 12.50
C ALA A 285 -10.48 25.31 11.72
N GLY A 286 -11.08 24.16 11.40
CA GLY A 286 -10.39 22.98 10.90
C GLY A 286 -10.07 21.99 12.01
N LEU A 287 -9.10 21.09 11.80
CA LEU A 287 -8.73 20.11 12.82
C LEU A 287 -8.15 20.79 14.07
N ALA A 288 -8.31 20.15 15.22
CA ALA A 288 -7.83 20.64 16.50
C ALA A 288 -7.18 19.54 17.34
N ALA A 289 -6.06 19.87 17.99
CA ALA A 289 -5.40 18.99 18.95
C ALA A 289 -6.20 18.76 20.25
N THR A 290 -7.24 19.57 20.50
CA THR A 290 -8.05 19.41 21.71
C THR A 290 -8.81 18.11 21.65
N GLY A 291 -8.59 17.25 22.64
CA GLY A 291 -9.24 15.94 22.69
C GLY A 291 -8.55 14.87 21.84
N ASN A 292 -7.39 15.15 21.23
CA ASN A 292 -6.64 14.15 20.47
C ASN A 292 -6.50 12.85 21.26
N GLN A 293 -6.80 11.74 20.58
CA GLN A 293 -6.60 10.40 21.11
C GLN A 293 -5.47 9.72 20.36
N MET A 294 -4.71 8.89 21.07
CA MET A 294 -3.77 7.95 20.50
C MET A 294 -4.15 6.56 21.00
N LEU A 295 -4.35 5.63 20.06
CA LEU A 295 -4.83 4.27 20.33
C LEU A 295 -3.85 3.25 19.74
N ASN A 296 -3.75 2.11 20.40
CA ASN A 296 -2.99 0.93 19.99
C ASN A 296 -3.37 -0.27 20.86
N GLN A 297 -2.83 -1.47 20.59
CA GLN A 297 -3.14 -2.69 21.34
C GLN A 297 -2.69 -2.69 22.82
N SER A 298 -1.85 -1.75 23.26
CA SER A 298 -1.55 -1.55 24.69
C SER A 298 -2.54 -0.63 25.40
N THR A 299 -3.44 0.03 24.65
CA THR A 299 -4.50 0.86 25.22
C THR A 299 -5.48 -0.01 25.99
N ALA A 300 -5.84 0.41 27.21
CA ALA A 300 -6.77 -0.33 28.04
C ALA A 300 -8.09 -0.64 27.30
N ASP A 301 -8.55 -1.88 27.42
CA ASP A 301 -9.75 -2.42 26.78
C ASP A 301 -9.69 -2.60 25.25
N ILE A 302 -8.61 -2.22 24.57
CA ILE A 302 -8.32 -2.69 23.20
C ILE A 302 -7.71 -4.10 23.29
N PRO A 303 -8.34 -5.12 22.70
CA PRO A 303 -7.83 -6.50 22.73
C PRO A 303 -6.66 -6.71 21.77
N GLY A 304 -5.91 -7.80 22.00
CA GLY A 304 -4.70 -8.14 21.26
C GLY A 304 -3.46 -8.05 22.14
N ASN A 305 -2.35 -8.58 21.64
CA ASN A 305 -1.04 -8.25 22.19
C ASN A 305 -0.44 -7.14 21.30
N TRP A 306 0.68 -6.58 21.73
CA TRP A 306 1.48 -5.68 20.89
C TRP A 306 2.86 -6.29 20.79
N GLU A 307 3.18 -6.79 19.62
CA GLU A 307 4.42 -7.42 19.24
C GLU A 307 5.17 -6.53 18.24
N LYS A 308 6.45 -6.84 18.08
CA LYS A 308 7.28 -6.16 17.10
C LYS A 308 6.75 -6.44 15.68
N ASN A 309 6.59 -5.40 14.87
CA ASN A 309 6.13 -5.42 13.48
C ASN A 309 4.65 -5.80 13.25
N ASP A 310 3.78 -5.65 14.25
CA ASP A 310 2.34 -5.85 14.08
C ASP A 310 1.69 -4.82 13.15
N LEU A 311 2.26 -3.61 13.10
CA LEU A 311 1.82 -2.49 12.28
C LEU A 311 0.36 -2.09 12.52
N PHE A 312 -0.05 -1.96 13.79
CA PHE A 312 -1.36 -1.38 14.11
C PHE A 312 -1.49 0.02 13.47
N GLY A 313 -2.54 0.23 12.69
CA GLY A 313 -2.72 1.47 11.92
C GLY A 313 -2.18 1.41 10.50
N GLN A 314 -1.74 0.25 10.01
CA GLN A 314 -1.33 0.08 8.61
C GLN A 314 -2.48 0.33 7.62
N SER A 315 -3.70 0.02 8.01
CA SER A 315 -4.92 0.43 7.32
C SER A 315 -5.97 0.87 8.33
N VAL A 316 -6.83 1.81 7.93
CA VAL A 316 -7.90 2.35 8.76
C VAL A 316 -9.17 2.54 7.93
N ALA A 317 -10.33 2.35 8.55
CA ALA A 317 -11.62 2.56 7.92
C ALA A 317 -12.66 2.98 8.97
N ALA A 318 -13.59 3.86 8.60
CA ALA A 318 -14.63 4.36 9.50
C ALA A 318 -16.06 4.05 9.00
N GLY A 319 -16.95 3.68 9.92
CA GLY A 319 -18.38 3.50 9.62
C GLY A 319 -19.16 3.11 10.86
N ASP A 320 -20.48 3.29 10.85
CA ASP A 320 -21.34 3.01 12.02
C ASP A 320 -21.69 1.51 12.06
N PHE A 321 -20.78 0.68 12.56
CA PHE A 321 -20.93 -0.78 12.54
C PHE A 321 -22.00 -1.26 13.53
N ASN A 322 -22.28 -0.48 14.57
CA ASN A 322 -23.26 -0.82 15.60
C ASN A 322 -24.65 -0.16 15.41
N ASN A 323 -24.79 0.72 14.42
CA ASN A 323 -25.97 1.52 14.12
C ASN A 323 -26.43 2.40 15.29
N ASP A 324 -25.51 3.07 15.98
CA ASP A 324 -25.82 4.00 17.07
C ASP A 324 -25.77 5.48 16.66
N GLY A 325 -25.37 5.77 15.42
CA GLY A 325 -25.25 7.11 14.86
C GLY A 325 -23.87 7.74 15.03
N HIS A 326 -22.90 7.02 15.56
CA HIS A 326 -21.50 7.44 15.63
C HIS A 326 -20.67 6.58 14.68
N ASP A 327 -19.73 7.19 13.96
CA ASP A 327 -18.78 6.38 13.19
C ASP A 327 -17.90 5.59 14.16
N ASP A 328 -17.64 4.33 13.84
CA ASP A 328 -16.72 3.44 14.53
C ASP A 328 -15.42 3.32 13.72
N LEU A 329 -14.31 3.03 14.40
CA LEU A 329 -13.00 2.88 13.77
C LEU A 329 -12.61 1.39 13.66
N ALA A 330 -12.37 0.92 12.45
CA ALA A 330 -11.65 -0.33 12.19
C ALA A 330 -10.17 -0.04 11.88
N VAL A 331 -9.27 -0.77 12.53
CA VAL A 331 -7.82 -0.64 12.40
C VAL A 331 -7.20 -1.98 12.03
N GLY A 332 -6.51 -2.02 10.89
CA GLY A 332 -5.78 -3.20 10.42
C GLY A 332 -4.45 -3.36 11.14
N VAL A 333 -4.12 -4.63 11.44
CA VAL A 333 -2.89 -5.06 12.09
C VAL A 333 -2.33 -6.27 11.33
N PRO A 334 -1.88 -6.09 10.07
CA PRO A 334 -1.55 -7.20 9.19
C PRO A 334 -0.33 -8.01 9.65
N GLY A 335 0.49 -7.48 10.56
CA GLY A 335 1.61 -8.18 11.16
C GLY A 335 1.26 -9.06 12.37
N GLU A 336 0.04 -8.94 12.93
CA GLU A 336 -0.34 -9.68 14.14
C GLU A 336 -0.15 -11.20 13.98
N ASP A 337 0.43 -11.82 15.00
CA ASP A 337 0.52 -13.26 15.14
C ASP A 337 -0.80 -13.87 15.68
N ASP A 338 -1.36 -14.86 14.97
CA ASP A 338 -2.51 -15.64 15.49
C ASP A 338 -2.01 -16.90 16.20
N GLY A 339 -1.66 -16.74 17.48
CA GLY A 339 -1.02 -17.78 18.29
C GLY A 339 0.43 -18.03 17.84
N ASP A 340 0.75 -19.26 17.41
CA ASP A 340 2.07 -19.60 16.86
C ASP A 340 2.13 -19.40 15.33
N THR A 341 1.21 -18.61 14.76
CA THR A 341 1.08 -18.40 13.30
C THR A 341 1.50 -16.97 12.94
N PRO A 342 2.74 -16.74 12.50
CA PRO A 342 3.23 -15.38 12.34
C PRO A 342 2.57 -14.61 11.21
N ASP A 343 2.42 -13.28 11.35
CA ASP A 343 1.90 -12.39 10.30
C ASP A 343 0.55 -12.88 9.72
N ALA A 344 -0.30 -13.50 10.55
CA ALA A 344 -1.61 -13.96 10.13
C ALA A 344 -2.57 -12.76 9.95
N GLY A 345 -2.35 -11.72 10.76
CA GLY A 345 -3.04 -10.45 10.74
C GLY A 345 -4.33 -10.43 11.56
N ALA A 346 -4.70 -9.21 11.98
CA ALA A 346 -5.90 -8.93 12.74
C ALA A 346 -6.55 -7.59 12.33
N VAL A 347 -7.77 -7.38 12.80
CA VAL A 347 -8.47 -6.09 12.74
C VAL A 347 -9.06 -5.78 14.10
N ASN A 348 -8.72 -4.61 14.64
CA ASN A 348 -9.34 -4.06 15.84
C ASN A 348 -10.49 -3.13 15.46
N VAL A 349 -11.59 -3.16 16.23
CA VAL A 349 -12.73 -2.25 16.05
C VAL A 349 -12.99 -1.54 17.36
N ILE A 350 -12.98 -0.20 17.31
CA ILE A 350 -13.17 0.71 18.43
C ILE A 350 -14.42 1.54 18.14
N TYR A 351 -15.37 1.56 19.07
CA TYR A 351 -16.68 2.15 18.83
C TYR A 351 -16.71 3.66 19.12
N GLY A 352 -17.41 4.42 18.27
CA GLY A 352 -17.72 5.82 18.46
C GLY A 352 -18.67 6.06 19.63
N SER A 353 -18.78 7.31 20.09
CA SER A 353 -19.76 7.66 21.11
C SER A 353 -20.05 9.16 21.19
N ALA A 354 -21.29 9.49 21.57
CA ALA A 354 -21.70 10.86 21.91
C ALA A 354 -20.99 11.50 23.12
N ASN A 355 -20.08 10.78 23.81
CA ASN A 355 -19.34 11.36 24.92
C ASN A 355 -18.16 12.21 24.40
N ALA A 356 -17.71 13.18 25.20
CA ALA A 356 -16.69 14.18 24.83
C ALA A 356 -15.29 13.64 24.39
N ASN A 357 -15.12 12.32 24.31
CA ASN A 357 -13.88 11.68 23.90
C ASN A 357 -14.05 10.88 22.58
N GLY A 358 -15.16 11.04 21.83
CA GLY A 358 -15.44 10.32 20.58
C GLY A 358 -15.33 8.81 20.72
N LEU A 359 -14.22 8.21 20.31
CA LEU A 359 -13.95 6.77 20.44
C LEU A 359 -13.85 6.27 21.88
N GLN A 360 -14.42 5.09 22.14
CA GLN A 360 -14.40 4.38 23.42
C GLN A 360 -13.78 2.99 23.26
N ALA A 361 -12.68 2.74 23.96
CA ALA A 361 -12.00 1.44 23.92
C ALA A 361 -12.78 0.32 24.64
N ASN A 362 -13.63 0.65 25.61
CA ASN A 362 -14.46 -0.36 26.26
C ASN A 362 -15.41 -0.96 25.23
N TRP A 363 -15.46 -2.30 25.15
CA TRP A 363 -16.20 -3.08 24.13
C TRP A 363 -15.53 -3.18 22.75
N SER A 364 -14.26 -2.77 22.62
CA SER A 364 -13.51 -3.02 21.38
C SER A 364 -13.50 -4.49 21.02
N GLN A 365 -13.53 -4.77 19.72
CA GLN A 365 -13.46 -6.13 19.18
C GLN A 365 -12.12 -6.35 18.47
N ILE A 366 -11.66 -7.59 18.46
CA ILE A 366 -10.58 -8.04 17.57
C ILE A 366 -11.09 -9.18 16.72
N PHE A 367 -10.79 -9.11 15.42
CA PHE A 367 -11.06 -10.15 14.45
C PHE A 367 -9.75 -10.70 13.90
N THR A 368 -9.51 -11.98 14.13
CA THR A 368 -8.46 -12.75 13.46
C THR A 368 -9.11 -13.82 12.61
N ARG A 369 -8.34 -14.46 11.72
CA ARG A 369 -8.79 -15.60 10.93
C ARG A 369 -9.31 -16.74 11.82
N ALA A 370 -8.63 -17.07 12.92
CA ALA A 370 -9.07 -18.11 13.85
C ALA A 370 -10.34 -17.72 14.63
N GLY A 371 -10.56 -16.43 14.87
CA GLY A 371 -11.75 -15.91 15.57
C GLY A 371 -13.06 -16.04 14.78
N MET A 372 -12.98 -16.33 13.47
CA MET A 372 -14.15 -16.42 12.60
C MET A 372 -14.79 -17.82 12.63
N LEU A 373 -16.06 -17.90 13.00
CA LEU A 373 -16.77 -19.19 13.14
C LEU A 373 -17.04 -19.93 11.82
N LEU A 374 -16.98 -19.21 10.70
CA LEU A 374 -17.07 -19.76 9.34
C LEU A 374 -15.80 -19.52 8.50
N GLY A 375 -14.72 -19.05 9.13
CA GLY A 375 -13.43 -18.72 8.49
C GLY A 375 -12.44 -19.89 8.56
N GLY A 376 -11.51 -19.95 7.61
CA GLY A 376 -10.45 -20.95 7.59
C GLY A 376 -9.44 -20.76 8.73
N ALA A 377 -8.56 -21.74 8.93
CA ALA A 377 -7.45 -21.57 9.87
C ALA A 377 -6.51 -20.44 9.41
N PRO A 378 -5.94 -19.65 10.34
CA PRO A 378 -4.88 -18.69 10.00
C PRO A 378 -3.72 -19.43 9.32
N ALA A 379 -3.09 -18.76 8.37
CA ALA A 379 -1.82 -19.18 7.80
C ALA A 379 -0.79 -18.07 7.92
N THR A 380 0.48 -18.46 8.01
CA THR A 380 1.57 -17.51 8.17
C THR A 380 1.67 -16.61 6.94
N GLY A 381 1.67 -15.30 7.15
CA GLY A 381 1.66 -14.32 6.07
C GLY A 381 0.32 -14.20 5.35
N ASP A 382 -0.81 -14.56 5.98
CA ASP A 382 -2.15 -14.24 5.46
C ASP A 382 -2.35 -12.72 5.35
N GLN A 383 -1.78 -11.96 6.29
CA GLN A 383 -1.83 -10.49 6.38
C GLN A 383 -3.27 -9.95 6.40
N PHE A 384 -4.15 -10.61 7.15
CA PHE A 384 -5.52 -10.16 7.35
C PHE A 384 -5.54 -8.74 7.95
N GLY A 385 -6.30 -7.83 7.35
CA GLY A 385 -6.29 -6.42 7.73
C GLY A 385 -5.32 -5.55 6.91
N THR A 386 -4.75 -6.05 5.80
CA THR A 386 -3.90 -5.23 4.91
C THR A 386 -4.69 -4.07 4.30
N ALA A 387 -5.95 -4.30 3.94
CA ALA A 387 -6.86 -3.26 3.46
C ALA A 387 -8.24 -3.40 4.11
N LEU A 388 -8.88 -2.26 4.33
CA LEU A 388 -10.19 -2.14 4.97
C LEU A 388 -11.09 -1.25 4.11
N ALA A 389 -12.35 -1.62 4.02
CA ALA A 389 -13.38 -0.87 3.32
C ALA A 389 -14.72 -1.08 4.01
N THR A 390 -15.55 -0.05 4.02
CA THR A 390 -16.77 0.03 4.83
C THR A 390 -17.94 0.47 3.97
N GLY A 391 -19.11 -0.06 4.31
CA GLY A 391 -20.38 0.34 3.70
C GLY A 391 -21.46 -0.69 3.96
N ASN A 392 -22.71 -0.27 3.75
CA ASN A 392 -23.87 -1.14 3.95
C ASN A 392 -24.11 -2.08 2.75
N PHE A 393 -23.34 -3.17 2.66
CA PHE A 393 -23.38 -4.12 1.55
C PHE A 393 -24.66 -4.97 1.54
N ASN A 394 -25.20 -5.28 2.72
CA ASN A 394 -26.37 -6.14 2.88
C ASN A 394 -27.70 -5.36 2.97
N GLY A 395 -27.64 -4.02 3.05
CA GLY A 395 -28.74 -3.08 3.32
C GLY A 395 -29.53 -3.38 4.60
N GLN A 396 -28.87 -3.84 5.65
CA GLN A 396 -29.39 -3.93 7.02
C GLN A 396 -28.96 -2.68 7.82
N ALA A 397 -29.35 -2.62 9.10
CA ALA A 397 -28.90 -1.57 9.98
C ALA A 397 -27.44 -1.85 10.42
N GLY A 398 -26.60 -0.82 10.40
CA GLY A 398 -25.17 -0.88 10.66
C GLY A 398 -24.37 -1.10 9.38
N ASP A 399 -23.23 -0.43 9.29
CA ASP A 399 -22.28 -0.62 8.19
C ASP A 399 -21.56 -1.96 8.32
N ASP A 400 -21.14 -2.49 7.18
CA ASP A 400 -20.39 -3.73 7.08
C ASP A 400 -18.91 -3.42 6.83
N LEU A 401 -18.03 -4.38 7.12
CA LEU A 401 -16.58 -4.24 6.96
C LEU A 401 -16.02 -5.30 6.02
N ALA A 402 -15.43 -4.88 4.90
CA ALA A 402 -14.62 -5.69 4.02
C ALA A 402 -13.14 -5.62 4.45
N ILE A 403 -12.48 -6.78 4.51
CA ILE A 403 -11.14 -6.98 5.03
C ILE A 403 -10.31 -7.78 4.03
N GLY A 404 -9.20 -7.22 3.58
CA GLY A 404 -8.22 -7.87 2.71
C GLY A 404 -7.25 -8.76 3.46
N ALA A 405 -6.95 -9.94 2.90
CA ALA A 405 -5.88 -10.85 3.29
C ALA A 405 -5.11 -11.28 2.02
N PRO A 406 -4.33 -10.36 1.41
CA PRO A 406 -3.71 -10.56 0.11
C PRO A 406 -2.68 -11.70 0.09
N GLY A 407 -2.07 -12.02 1.23
CA GLY A 407 -1.11 -13.13 1.34
C GLY A 407 -1.76 -14.52 1.40
N THR A 408 -3.09 -14.61 1.52
CA THR A 408 -3.80 -15.88 1.66
C THR A 408 -3.57 -16.81 0.47
N ILE A 409 -3.31 -18.08 0.81
CA ILE A 409 -3.17 -19.17 -0.15
C ILE A 409 -4.56 -19.62 -0.62
N VAL A 410 -4.79 -19.60 -1.93
CA VAL A 410 -6.05 -20.08 -2.54
C VAL A 410 -5.74 -21.11 -3.62
N ASN A 411 -6.41 -22.26 -3.56
CA ASN A 411 -6.17 -23.38 -4.50
C ASN A 411 -4.70 -23.81 -4.63
N SER A 412 -3.91 -23.66 -3.55
CA SER A 412 -2.46 -23.90 -3.48
C SER A 412 -1.57 -22.84 -4.16
N ASN A 413 -2.16 -21.74 -4.62
CA ASN A 413 -1.42 -20.58 -5.10
C ASN A 413 -1.14 -19.65 -3.93
N VAL A 414 0.15 -19.39 -3.70
CA VAL A 414 0.60 -18.47 -2.65
C VAL A 414 0.21 -17.05 -2.99
N ALA A 415 -0.24 -16.28 -1.99
CA ALA A 415 -0.66 -14.89 -2.17
C ALA A 415 -1.63 -14.65 -3.34
N ALA A 416 -2.54 -15.60 -3.58
CA ALA A 416 -3.67 -15.37 -4.48
C ALA A 416 -4.67 -14.36 -3.87
N GLY A 417 -4.70 -14.29 -2.53
CA GLY A 417 -5.48 -13.30 -1.80
C GLY A 417 -6.93 -13.69 -1.55
N ARG A 418 -7.52 -13.05 -0.54
CA ARG A 418 -8.89 -13.27 -0.12
C ARG A 418 -9.47 -12.02 0.53
N LEU A 419 -10.76 -11.82 0.30
CA LEU A 419 -11.59 -10.89 1.06
C LEU A 419 -12.41 -11.61 2.12
N THR A 420 -12.58 -10.95 3.23
CA THR A 420 -13.56 -11.29 4.27
C THR A 420 -14.52 -10.14 4.46
N VAL A 421 -15.82 -10.39 4.46
CA VAL A 421 -16.82 -9.37 4.84
C VAL A 421 -17.46 -9.76 6.16
N LEU A 422 -17.37 -8.87 7.14
CA LEU A 422 -18.09 -8.94 8.41
C LEU A 422 -19.30 -8.02 8.33
N TYR A 423 -20.45 -8.50 8.79
CA TYR A 423 -21.69 -7.72 8.73
C TYR A 423 -22.00 -7.03 10.05
N GLY A 424 -22.38 -5.76 9.95
CA GLY A 424 -22.78 -4.91 11.07
C GLY A 424 -24.20 -5.20 11.57
N GLY A 425 -24.53 -4.56 12.69
CA GLY A 425 -25.82 -4.71 13.36
C GLY A 425 -25.81 -4.06 14.74
N LEU A 426 -26.93 -4.09 15.46
CA LEU A 426 -27.10 -3.38 16.75
C LEU A 426 -26.11 -3.70 17.88
N THR A 427 -25.22 -4.68 17.69
CA THR A 427 -24.18 -5.07 18.65
C THR A 427 -22.78 -5.00 18.04
N GLY A 428 -22.63 -4.29 16.93
CA GLY A 428 -21.40 -4.22 16.14
C GLY A 428 -21.22 -5.38 15.16
N LEU A 429 -20.01 -5.51 14.64
CA LEU A 429 -19.65 -6.53 13.65
C LEU A 429 -19.78 -7.95 14.21
N SER A 430 -20.28 -8.87 13.38
CA SER A 430 -20.51 -10.28 13.74
C SER A 430 -19.47 -11.23 13.13
N PRO A 431 -18.71 -12.00 13.93
CA PRO A 431 -17.83 -13.04 13.39
C PRO A 431 -18.60 -14.29 12.90
N LEU A 432 -19.90 -14.37 13.23
CA LEU A 432 -20.78 -15.51 12.93
C LEU A 432 -21.35 -15.46 11.52
N VAL A 433 -21.55 -14.26 11.01
CA VAL A 433 -22.12 -13.99 9.70
C VAL A 433 -21.03 -13.28 8.94
N ASN A 434 -20.32 -14.02 8.09
CA ASN A 434 -19.26 -13.46 7.27
C ASN A 434 -19.25 -14.09 5.89
N GLN A 435 -18.68 -13.38 4.92
CA GLN A 435 -18.38 -13.89 3.59
C GLN A 435 -16.90 -14.01 3.35
N GLN A 436 -16.52 -15.00 2.55
CA GLN A 436 -15.14 -15.29 2.16
C GLN A 436 -15.09 -15.34 0.63
N ILE A 437 -14.32 -14.44 0.02
CA ILE A 437 -14.37 -14.20 -1.43
C ILE A 437 -12.94 -14.27 -1.98
N SER A 438 -12.75 -15.10 -3.01
CA SER A 438 -11.49 -15.23 -3.75
C SER A 438 -11.81 -15.50 -5.22
N GLN A 439 -10.97 -15.03 -6.15
CA GLN A 439 -11.11 -15.31 -7.57
C GLN A 439 -11.07 -16.82 -7.84
N GLY A 440 -11.87 -17.27 -8.81
CA GLY A 440 -11.99 -18.69 -9.14
C GLY A 440 -12.68 -19.56 -8.07
N VAL A 441 -13.23 -18.95 -7.02
CA VAL A 441 -14.00 -19.61 -5.95
C VAL A 441 -15.44 -19.06 -5.94
N ASN A 442 -16.44 -19.92 -5.74
CA ASN A 442 -17.85 -19.53 -5.60
C ASN A 442 -18.41 -18.61 -6.71
N ASN A 443 -17.89 -18.76 -7.94
CA ASN A 443 -18.25 -18.03 -9.17
C ASN A 443 -17.72 -16.60 -9.30
N VAL A 444 -16.86 -16.14 -8.40
CA VAL A 444 -16.13 -14.87 -8.59
C VAL A 444 -15.27 -14.97 -9.85
N GLU A 445 -15.38 -13.98 -10.73
CA GLU A 445 -14.61 -13.91 -11.97
C GLU A 445 -13.10 -13.79 -11.70
N GLY A 446 -12.29 -14.26 -12.64
CA GLY A 446 -10.83 -14.42 -12.47
C GLY A 446 -10.41 -15.84 -12.10
N LEU A 447 -9.11 -16.12 -12.18
CA LEU A 447 -8.50 -17.36 -11.70
C LEU A 447 -7.62 -17.03 -10.52
N SER A 448 -7.63 -17.87 -9.48
CA SER A 448 -6.60 -17.75 -8.44
C SER A 448 -5.25 -18.21 -8.99
N GLU A 449 -4.27 -17.35 -8.97
CA GLU A 449 -2.90 -17.52 -9.44
C GLU A 449 -1.93 -17.06 -8.34
N ALA A 450 -0.65 -17.42 -8.48
CA ALA A 450 0.32 -17.14 -7.44
C ALA A 450 0.74 -15.66 -7.50
N GLY A 451 0.46 -14.93 -6.43
CA GLY A 451 0.79 -13.52 -6.31
C GLY A 451 -0.21 -12.57 -6.96
N ASP A 452 -1.50 -12.91 -7.05
CA ASP A 452 -2.54 -11.95 -7.50
C ASP A 452 -2.86 -10.89 -6.45
N TYR A 453 -2.72 -11.26 -5.18
CA TYR A 453 -2.98 -10.40 -4.03
C TYR A 453 -4.40 -9.83 -3.98
N LEU A 454 -5.44 -10.59 -4.33
CA LEU A 454 -6.81 -10.10 -4.19
C LEU A 454 -7.07 -9.56 -2.77
N GLY A 455 -7.60 -8.34 -2.71
CA GLY A 455 -7.84 -7.63 -1.45
C GLY A 455 -6.69 -6.78 -0.98
N TYR A 456 -5.74 -6.46 -1.85
CA TYR A 456 -4.67 -5.53 -1.55
C TYR A 456 -5.17 -4.10 -1.37
N ALA A 457 -6.10 -3.67 -2.22
CA ALA A 457 -6.76 -2.38 -2.15
C ALA A 457 -8.28 -2.59 -2.24
N LEU A 458 -9.03 -1.80 -1.48
CA LEU A 458 -10.48 -1.90 -1.41
C LEU A 458 -11.10 -0.52 -1.51
N ALA A 459 -12.24 -0.45 -2.16
CA ALA A 459 -13.07 0.74 -2.20
C ALA A 459 -14.54 0.35 -2.28
N THR A 460 -15.41 1.29 -1.95
CA THR A 460 -16.85 1.07 -1.91
C THR A 460 -17.59 2.15 -2.68
N GLY A 461 -18.86 1.92 -2.99
CA GLY A 461 -19.74 2.87 -3.67
C GLY A 461 -21.01 2.18 -4.16
N ASP A 462 -22.11 2.90 -4.36
CA ASP A 462 -23.32 2.34 -4.98
C ASP A 462 -23.20 2.45 -6.51
N PHE A 463 -22.46 1.52 -7.12
CA PHE A 463 -22.14 1.55 -8.55
C PHE A 463 -23.36 1.16 -9.40
N ASP A 464 -24.23 0.28 -8.91
CA ASP A 464 -25.45 -0.11 -9.64
C ASP A 464 -26.70 0.71 -9.26
N GLY A 465 -26.57 1.67 -8.35
CA GLY A 465 -27.61 2.62 -7.96
C GLY A 465 -28.82 1.94 -7.30
N ASN A 466 -28.59 0.81 -6.62
CA ASN A 466 -29.65 0.03 -5.99
C ASN A 466 -29.93 0.45 -4.52
N GLY A 467 -29.16 1.41 -4.00
CA GLY A 467 -29.24 1.92 -2.64
C GLY A 467 -28.53 1.05 -1.62
N ARG A 468 -27.67 0.11 -2.06
CA ARG A 468 -26.74 -0.64 -1.21
C ARG A 468 -25.35 -0.36 -1.71
N VAL A 469 -24.40 -0.40 -0.79
CA VAL A 469 -23.01 -0.19 -1.14
C VAL A 469 -22.48 -1.45 -1.83
N ASP A 470 -21.66 -1.27 -2.84
CA ASP A 470 -20.90 -2.31 -3.55
C ASP A 470 -19.43 -2.25 -3.12
N LEU A 471 -18.66 -3.29 -3.47
CA LEU A 471 -17.25 -3.42 -3.14
C LEU A 471 -16.40 -3.59 -4.40
N ALA A 472 -15.43 -2.71 -4.60
CA ALA A 472 -14.34 -2.88 -5.55
C ALA A 472 -13.10 -3.43 -4.82
N ALA A 473 -12.48 -4.47 -5.36
CA ALA A 473 -11.33 -5.14 -4.77
C ALA A 473 -10.22 -5.37 -5.79
N GLY A 474 -9.04 -4.82 -5.50
CA GLY A 474 -7.86 -4.95 -6.32
C GLY A 474 -7.14 -6.29 -6.14
N ALA A 475 -6.70 -6.84 -7.27
CA ALA A 475 -5.76 -7.96 -7.41
C ALA A 475 -4.58 -7.49 -8.27
N PRO A 476 -3.68 -6.65 -7.72
CA PRO A 476 -2.66 -5.95 -8.53
C PRO A 476 -1.63 -6.87 -9.17
N GLY A 477 -1.53 -8.12 -8.73
CA GLY A 477 -0.63 -9.09 -9.34
C GLY A 477 -1.26 -9.95 -10.43
N GLU A 478 -2.57 -9.79 -10.71
CA GLU A 478 -3.27 -10.56 -11.75
C GLU A 478 -2.52 -10.47 -13.08
N ALA A 479 -2.31 -11.61 -13.73
CA ALA A 479 -1.76 -11.66 -15.06
C ALA A 479 -2.82 -11.33 -16.12
N VAL A 480 -2.55 -10.34 -16.95
CA VAL A 480 -3.44 -9.95 -18.06
C VAL A 480 -2.85 -10.47 -19.37
N GLY A 481 -3.36 -11.62 -19.82
CA GLY A 481 -2.82 -12.27 -21.02
C GLY A 481 -1.41 -12.82 -20.79
N ASP A 482 -0.40 -12.21 -21.42
CA ASP A 482 1.03 -12.52 -21.23
C ASP A 482 1.75 -11.48 -20.35
N GLN A 483 1.04 -10.48 -19.84
CA GLN A 483 1.58 -9.43 -18.99
C GLN A 483 1.47 -9.84 -17.53
N SER A 484 2.60 -10.00 -16.84
CA SER A 484 2.63 -10.31 -15.40
C SER A 484 2.30 -9.08 -14.57
N SER A 485 1.48 -9.22 -13.53
CA SER A 485 1.10 -8.11 -12.64
C SER A 485 0.53 -6.90 -13.40
N GLY A 486 -0.25 -7.16 -14.45
CA GLY A 486 -1.03 -6.11 -15.11
C GLY A 486 -2.14 -5.58 -14.19
N GLY A 487 -2.62 -6.44 -13.28
CA GLY A 487 -3.59 -6.10 -12.26
C GLY A 487 -5.04 -6.18 -12.74
N ALA A 488 -5.93 -6.38 -11.78
CA ALA A 488 -7.37 -6.41 -11.99
C ALA A 488 -8.14 -5.83 -10.80
N VAL A 489 -9.37 -5.39 -11.06
CA VAL A 489 -10.33 -5.01 -10.02
C VAL A 489 -11.61 -5.82 -10.18
N ASN A 490 -11.97 -6.57 -9.14
CA ASN A 490 -13.27 -7.24 -9.03
C ASN A 490 -14.27 -6.29 -8.38
N VAL A 491 -15.44 -6.09 -9.00
CA VAL A 491 -16.56 -5.31 -8.44
C VAL A 491 -17.68 -6.26 -8.05
N LEU A 492 -18.01 -6.30 -6.76
CA LEU A 492 -18.99 -7.17 -6.13
C LEU A 492 -20.20 -6.33 -5.69
N TYR A 493 -21.39 -6.69 -6.16
CA TYR A 493 -22.58 -5.88 -5.94
C TYR A 493 -23.31 -6.25 -4.64
N GLY A 494 -23.68 -5.23 -3.86
CA GLY A 494 -24.49 -5.34 -2.66
C GLY A 494 -25.89 -5.84 -2.97
N THR A 495 -26.42 -6.74 -2.13
CA THR A 495 -27.77 -7.30 -2.30
C THR A 495 -28.51 -7.34 -0.97
N ALA A 496 -29.79 -7.72 -1.00
CA ALA A 496 -30.52 -8.03 0.23
C ALA A 496 -29.94 -9.27 0.90
N GLY A 497 -28.92 -9.06 1.74
CA GLY A 497 -28.27 -10.06 2.58
C GLY A 497 -26.76 -10.03 2.52
N PHE A 498 -26.15 -9.82 1.35
CA PHE A 498 -24.78 -10.25 1.07
C PHE A 498 -24.21 -9.60 -0.19
N LEU A 499 -22.89 -9.60 -0.38
CA LEU A 499 -22.31 -9.31 -1.70
C LEU A 499 -22.61 -10.45 -2.68
N SER A 500 -22.92 -10.12 -3.92
CA SER A 500 -23.16 -11.09 -5.00
C SER A 500 -21.84 -11.55 -5.62
N THR A 501 -21.55 -12.85 -5.53
CA THR A 501 -20.41 -13.49 -6.21
C THR A 501 -20.77 -14.12 -7.55
N SER A 502 -21.95 -13.82 -8.08
CA SER A 502 -22.48 -14.44 -9.32
C SER A 502 -22.80 -13.43 -10.42
N THR A 503 -22.69 -12.15 -10.10
CA THR A 503 -22.94 -11.00 -10.97
C THR A 503 -21.81 -9.99 -10.83
N ASP A 504 -20.66 -10.42 -10.27
CA ASP A 504 -19.49 -9.58 -10.18
C ASP A 504 -18.94 -9.25 -11.57
N GLN A 505 -18.18 -8.18 -11.64
CA GLN A 505 -17.42 -7.79 -12.82
C GLN A 505 -15.94 -7.83 -12.50
N ILE A 506 -15.11 -8.16 -13.49
CA ILE A 506 -13.67 -7.99 -13.41
C ILE A 506 -13.19 -6.99 -14.48
N TRP A 507 -12.37 -6.04 -14.07
CA TRP A 507 -11.84 -4.97 -14.91
C TRP A 507 -10.32 -5.00 -14.92
N THR A 508 -9.75 -4.91 -16.13
CA THR A 508 -8.32 -4.70 -16.37
C THR A 508 -8.16 -3.59 -17.42
N GLN A 509 -6.96 -3.08 -17.66
CA GLN A 509 -6.72 -2.12 -18.74
C GLN A 509 -6.98 -2.70 -20.15
N ASP A 510 -6.94 -4.03 -20.29
CA ASP A 510 -7.31 -4.73 -21.53
C ASP A 510 -8.82 -5.01 -21.68
N SER A 511 -9.64 -4.71 -20.66
CA SER A 511 -11.09 -4.88 -20.76
C SER A 511 -11.67 -4.00 -21.87
N VAL A 512 -12.62 -4.55 -22.64
CA VAL A 512 -13.17 -3.85 -23.81
C VAL A 512 -13.82 -2.53 -23.42
N GLY A 513 -13.22 -1.42 -23.87
CA GLY A 513 -13.69 -0.06 -23.62
C GLY A 513 -13.03 0.63 -22.42
N VAL A 514 -12.23 -0.08 -21.64
CA VAL A 514 -11.24 0.54 -20.74
C VAL A 514 -10.12 1.10 -21.61
N HIS A 515 -9.60 2.26 -21.24
CA HIS A 515 -8.53 2.95 -21.96
C HIS A 515 -7.18 2.57 -21.34
N GLY A 516 -6.15 2.53 -22.17
CA GLY A 516 -4.87 1.94 -21.79
C GLY A 516 -4.71 0.55 -22.42
N VAL A 517 -3.58 -0.09 -22.12
CA VAL A 517 -3.27 -1.47 -22.50
C VAL A 517 -2.45 -2.01 -21.35
N SER A 518 -2.84 -3.17 -20.81
CA SER A 518 -2.05 -3.78 -19.75
C SER A 518 -0.63 -4.06 -20.23
N GLN A 519 0.33 -3.73 -19.39
CA GLN A 519 1.74 -4.02 -19.50
C GLN A 519 2.18 -4.75 -18.24
N ALA A 520 3.34 -5.39 -18.32
CA ALA A 520 3.92 -5.96 -17.13
C ALA A 520 4.11 -4.85 -16.07
N HIS A 521 3.64 -5.14 -14.86
CA HIS A 521 3.81 -4.29 -13.67
C HIS A 521 2.94 -3.03 -13.59
N ASP A 522 1.93 -2.85 -14.44
CA ASP A 522 0.99 -1.71 -14.31
C ASP A 522 0.27 -1.68 -12.96
N ARG A 523 0.00 -2.88 -12.41
CA ARG A 523 -0.65 -3.10 -11.10
C ARG A 523 -1.98 -2.36 -10.97
N PHE A 524 -2.82 -2.45 -12.00
CA PHE A 524 -4.17 -1.90 -11.99
C PHE A 524 -4.94 -2.32 -10.72
N GLY A 525 -5.33 -1.34 -9.90
CA GLY A 525 -6.02 -1.55 -8.63
C GLY A 525 -5.10 -1.88 -7.44
N GLY A 526 -3.82 -1.49 -7.44
CA GLY A 526 -2.96 -1.60 -6.27
C GLY A 526 -1.83 -0.57 -6.22
N PRO A 527 -0.87 -0.74 -5.31
CA PRO A 527 0.13 0.27 -5.02
C PRO A 527 1.27 0.27 -6.04
N ALA A 528 2.03 1.34 -5.99
CA ALA A 528 3.37 1.38 -6.56
C ALA A 528 4.29 0.36 -5.86
N MET A 529 5.25 -0.16 -6.60
CA MET A 529 6.40 -0.89 -6.06
C MET A 529 7.67 -0.14 -6.42
N SER A 530 8.83 -0.80 -6.29
CA SER A 530 10.08 -0.34 -6.87
C SER A 530 9.93 0.00 -8.36
N VAL A 531 10.55 1.11 -8.78
CA VAL A 531 10.54 1.57 -10.18
C VAL A 531 11.34 0.62 -11.06
N GLY A 532 12.38 0.01 -10.48
CA GLY A 532 13.21 -0.97 -11.16
C GLY A 532 12.63 -2.38 -11.19
N GLU A 533 12.81 -3.04 -12.32
CA GLU A 533 12.72 -4.49 -12.39
C GLU A 533 14.09 -5.14 -12.10
N TYR A 534 14.10 -6.12 -11.20
CA TYR A 534 15.28 -6.80 -10.68
C TYR A 534 15.23 -8.29 -10.99
N ARG A 535 16.33 -8.87 -11.45
CA ARG A 535 16.49 -10.34 -11.44
C ARG A 535 16.93 -10.81 -10.07
N ILE A 536 16.65 -12.08 -9.75
CA ILE A 536 17.24 -12.73 -8.58
C ILE A 536 18.78 -12.58 -8.66
N GLY A 537 19.40 -12.10 -7.57
CA GLY A 537 20.81 -11.72 -7.46
C GLY A 537 21.84 -12.84 -7.60
N PHE A 538 21.50 -13.95 -8.25
CA PHE A 538 22.40 -15.04 -8.57
C PHE A 538 22.61 -15.16 -10.07
N LYS A 539 23.65 -15.89 -10.47
CA LYS A 539 23.85 -16.25 -11.87
C LYS A 539 22.66 -17.04 -12.43
N ALA A 540 22.34 -16.80 -13.69
CA ALA A 540 21.23 -17.48 -14.37
C ALA A 540 21.43 -19.02 -14.36
N GLY A 541 20.34 -19.75 -14.14
CA GLY A 541 20.33 -21.21 -13.98
C GLY A 541 20.54 -21.70 -12.54
N THR A 542 20.97 -20.83 -11.61
CA THR A 542 21.05 -21.17 -10.19
C THR A 542 19.65 -21.40 -9.64
N LYS A 543 19.46 -22.48 -8.88
CA LYS A 543 18.27 -22.62 -8.04
C LYS A 543 18.51 -21.90 -6.73
N VAL A 544 17.57 -21.06 -6.35
CA VAL A 544 17.67 -20.18 -5.18
C VAL A 544 16.45 -20.41 -4.31
N LYS A 545 16.66 -20.73 -3.04
CA LYS A 545 15.60 -20.79 -2.05
C LYS A 545 15.54 -19.46 -1.32
N VAL A 546 14.36 -18.86 -1.25
CA VAL A 546 14.11 -17.73 -0.38
C VAL A 546 13.99 -18.29 1.04
N THR A 547 14.94 -17.97 1.90
CA THR A 547 15.07 -18.58 3.23
C THR A 547 14.50 -17.69 4.32
N ASN A 548 14.66 -16.36 4.17
CA ASN A 548 14.22 -15.33 5.11
C ASN A 548 14.43 -15.76 6.58
N ASP A 549 15.68 -15.68 7.03
CA ASP A 549 16.12 -15.90 8.41
C ASP A 549 16.02 -14.65 9.28
N PHE A 550 15.18 -13.69 8.88
CA PHE A 550 15.42 -12.29 9.19
C PHE A 550 14.50 -11.66 10.26
N LEU A 551 14.10 -12.40 11.30
CA LEU A 551 13.30 -11.87 12.43
C LEU A 551 14.05 -10.83 13.33
N LYS A 552 15.13 -10.16 12.87
CA LYS A 552 16.08 -9.41 13.74
C LYS A 552 16.62 -8.04 13.31
N HIS A 553 16.33 -7.56 12.13
CA HIS A 553 16.73 -6.24 11.63
C HIS A 553 15.44 -5.47 11.33
N ASP A 554 15.63 -4.32 10.75
CA ASP A 554 14.68 -3.26 10.57
C ASP A 554 15.29 -2.46 9.41
N PRO A 555 14.55 -2.07 8.35
CA PRO A 555 13.12 -2.24 8.03
C PRO A 555 12.80 -3.31 6.93
N LEU A 556 11.55 -3.27 6.44
CA LEU A 556 10.89 -4.10 5.40
C LEU A 556 11.61 -4.09 4.02
N GLY A 557 11.41 -5.12 3.19
CA GLY A 557 11.91 -5.15 1.79
C GLY A 557 13.25 -5.89 1.57
N ARG A 558 13.81 -6.49 2.61
CA ARG A 558 15.08 -7.23 2.59
C ARG A 558 14.84 -8.73 2.33
N ILE A 559 15.64 -9.31 1.44
CA ILE A 559 15.41 -10.66 0.92
C ILE A 559 16.67 -11.51 1.11
N ASP A 560 16.57 -12.53 1.97
CA ASP A 560 17.59 -13.56 2.12
C ASP A 560 17.30 -14.76 1.22
N MET A 561 18.34 -15.14 0.49
CA MET A 561 18.30 -16.13 -0.56
C MET A 561 19.53 -17.00 -0.51
N SER A 562 19.35 -18.32 -0.53
CA SER A 562 20.47 -19.27 -0.59
C SER A 562 20.44 -20.06 -1.88
N GLY A 563 21.61 -20.29 -2.48
CA GLY A 563 21.75 -21.28 -3.54
C GLY A 563 21.36 -22.69 -3.05
N VAL A 564 20.58 -23.45 -3.85
CA VAL A 564 20.13 -24.80 -3.49
C VAL A 564 20.45 -25.83 -4.57
N GLN A 565 21.57 -26.54 -4.41
CA GLN A 565 22.07 -27.71 -5.16
C GLN A 565 23.57 -27.92 -4.88
N ALA A 566 24.01 -29.12 -4.48
CA ALA A 566 25.44 -29.36 -4.20
C ALA A 566 26.39 -28.89 -5.32
N GLY A 567 27.30 -27.96 -5.00
CA GLY A 567 28.27 -27.32 -5.90
C GLY A 567 29.27 -26.45 -5.11
N PRO A 568 30.32 -25.88 -5.75
CA PRO A 568 31.16 -24.85 -5.13
C PRO A 568 30.36 -23.56 -4.88
N ASP A 569 30.93 -22.60 -4.12
CA ASP A 569 30.29 -21.30 -3.79
C ASP A 569 29.49 -20.71 -4.97
N TYR A 570 28.25 -20.28 -4.72
CA TYR A 570 27.38 -19.78 -5.77
C TYR A 570 27.79 -18.39 -6.24
N GLU A 571 27.63 -18.11 -7.53
CA GLU A 571 27.97 -16.81 -8.11
C GLU A 571 26.83 -15.81 -7.92
N ILE A 572 27.10 -14.73 -7.19
CA ILE A 572 26.21 -13.57 -7.03
C ILE A 572 26.38 -12.65 -8.23
N ALA A 573 25.27 -12.20 -8.80
CA ALA A 573 25.25 -11.36 -9.98
C ALA A 573 24.40 -10.12 -9.78
N ALA A 574 24.76 -9.03 -10.49
CA ALA A 574 24.00 -7.79 -10.47
C ALA A 574 22.54 -8.04 -10.89
N ALA A 575 21.61 -7.73 -10.00
CA ALA A 575 20.18 -7.83 -10.20
C ALA A 575 19.65 -6.81 -11.23
N ARG A 576 20.37 -5.71 -11.41
CA ARG A 576 20.02 -4.67 -12.38
C ARG A 576 21.28 -3.92 -12.81
N SER A 577 21.24 -3.36 -14.01
CA SER A 577 22.37 -2.56 -14.53
C SER A 577 22.52 -1.27 -13.72
N GLY A 578 23.75 -0.86 -13.46
CA GLY A 578 24.01 0.34 -12.67
C GLY A 578 25.49 0.58 -12.39
N VAL A 579 25.75 1.59 -11.56
CA VAL A 579 27.11 2.00 -11.17
C VAL A 579 27.41 1.49 -9.77
N ILE A 580 28.53 0.79 -9.59
CA ILE A 580 28.98 0.38 -8.27
C ILE A 580 29.37 1.61 -7.46
N LYS A 581 28.69 1.85 -6.35
CA LYS A 581 28.95 2.98 -5.44
C LYS A 581 29.83 2.62 -4.27
N TYR A 582 29.68 1.40 -3.75
CA TYR A 582 30.44 0.93 -2.60
C TYR A 582 30.84 -0.52 -2.78
N ILE A 583 32.05 -0.84 -2.31
CA ILE A 583 32.57 -2.20 -2.18
C ILE A 583 33.23 -2.31 -0.81
N VAL A 584 32.75 -3.25 -0.01
CA VAL A 584 33.46 -3.78 1.16
C VAL A 584 33.66 -5.27 0.92
N ASP A 585 34.92 -5.69 0.85
CA ASP A 585 35.29 -7.03 0.39
C ASP A 585 36.53 -7.58 1.14
N THR A 586 36.87 -6.97 2.27
CA THR A 586 38.09 -7.29 3.04
C THR A 586 37.80 -7.93 4.40
N ASN A 587 36.55 -7.92 4.85
CA ASN A 587 36.19 -8.50 6.14
C ASN A 587 36.24 -10.02 6.04
N ALA A 588 36.66 -10.67 7.12
CA ALA A 588 36.91 -12.10 7.18
C ALA A 588 35.87 -12.82 8.04
N GLU A 589 35.81 -14.14 7.89
CA GLU A 589 34.89 -14.98 8.63
C GLU A 589 35.41 -15.43 10.01
N PRO A 590 34.56 -15.46 11.05
CA PRO A 590 33.34 -14.66 11.26
C PRO A 590 33.69 -13.32 11.92
N THR A 591 33.17 -12.21 11.40
CA THR A 591 33.23 -10.88 12.04
C THR A 591 31.86 -10.22 11.96
N ASP A 592 31.57 -9.26 12.84
CA ASP A 592 30.28 -8.53 12.79
C ASP A 592 30.17 -7.66 11.52
N ASP A 593 31.31 -7.26 10.94
CA ASP A 593 31.38 -6.43 9.75
C ASP A 593 31.21 -7.27 8.46
N GLY A 594 30.10 -7.06 7.76
CA GLY A 594 29.81 -7.76 6.51
C GLY A 594 30.62 -7.25 5.31
N ASN A 595 30.72 -8.08 4.28
CA ASN A 595 31.14 -7.65 2.94
C ASN A 595 29.90 -7.38 2.08
N TYR A 596 29.94 -6.33 1.27
CA TYR A 596 28.81 -5.92 0.44
C TYR A 596 29.20 -5.10 -0.78
N VAL A 597 28.29 -5.07 -1.75
CA VAL A 597 28.32 -4.16 -2.91
C VAL A 597 27.01 -3.37 -2.92
N TRP A 598 27.11 -2.06 -3.17
CA TRP A 598 25.96 -1.22 -3.53
C TRP A 598 26.07 -0.78 -4.98
N ILE A 599 24.97 -0.89 -5.72
CA ILE A 599 24.84 -0.46 -7.11
C ILE A 599 23.73 0.58 -7.19
N GLU A 600 24.04 1.78 -7.68
CA GLU A 600 23.04 2.81 -8.02
C GLU A 600 22.49 2.56 -9.44
N HIS A 601 21.18 2.71 -9.58
CA HIS A 601 20.44 2.57 -10.83
C HIS A 601 20.03 3.95 -11.39
N ALA A 602 19.59 3.97 -12.65
CA ALA A 602 19.35 5.21 -13.39
C ALA A 602 18.19 6.05 -12.83
N ASP A 603 17.30 5.44 -12.05
CA ASP A 603 16.14 6.04 -11.38
C ASP A 603 16.43 6.44 -9.92
N GLY A 604 17.68 6.33 -9.46
CA GLY A 604 18.04 6.70 -8.10
C GLY A 604 17.83 5.60 -7.05
N GLU A 605 17.24 4.46 -7.43
CA GLU A 605 17.23 3.27 -6.58
C GLU A 605 18.61 2.65 -6.47
N TRP A 606 18.94 2.08 -5.32
CA TRP A 606 20.19 1.40 -5.06
C TRP A 606 19.90 -0.06 -4.68
N SER A 607 20.66 -1.02 -5.22
CA SER A 607 20.59 -2.42 -4.80
C SER A 607 21.82 -2.85 -4.01
N LYS A 608 21.60 -3.58 -2.91
CA LYS A 608 22.66 -4.15 -2.07
C LYS A 608 22.79 -5.64 -2.29
N TYR A 609 24.03 -6.12 -2.22
CA TYR A 609 24.38 -7.54 -2.19
C TYR A 609 25.32 -7.74 -1.01
N SER A 610 24.87 -8.40 0.06
CA SER A 610 25.68 -8.60 1.29
C SER A 610 26.03 -10.06 1.52
N HIS A 611 26.88 -10.29 2.53
CA HIS A 611 27.45 -11.59 2.89
C HIS A 611 28.33 -12.19 1.79
N LEU A 612 28.91 -11.32 0.97
CA LEU A 612 29.82 -11.75 -0.10
C LEU A 612 31.12 -12.33 0.49
N LYS A 613 31.58 -13.43 -0.08
CA LYS A 613 32.85 -14.06 0.34
C LYS A 613 34.02 -13.09 0.22
N THR A 614 34.88 -13.06 1.23
CA THR A 614 36.06 -12.17 1.30
C THR A 614 36.92 -12.24 0.04
N GLY A 615 37.21 -11.07 -0.55
CA GLY A 615 38.04 -10.92 -1.73
C GLY A 615 37.36 -11.36 -3.03
N SER A 616 36.11 -11.82 -3.00
CA SER A 616 35.46 -12.39 -4.18
C SER A 616 35.04 -11.33 -5.19
N VAL A 617 34.83 -10.09 -4.75
CA VAL A 617 34.44 -8.97 -5.62
C VAL A 617 35.67 -8.33 -6.26
N THR A 618 36.65 -7.96 -5.45
CA THR A 618 37.85 -7.24 -5.89
C THR A 618 38.80 -8.13 -6.69
N SER A 619 38.87 -9.43 -6.40
CA SER A 619 39.68 -10.38 -7.21
C SER A 619 39.15 -10.54 -8.64
N ARG A 620 37.87 -10.24 -8.88
CA ARG A 620 37.25 -10.17 -10.22
C ARG A 620 37.53 -8.86 -10.95
N GLY A 621 38.15 -7.89 -10.28
CA GLY A 621 38.58 -6.62 -10.85
C GLY A 621 37.59 -5.47 -10.73
N HIS A 622 36.44 -5.69 -10.08
CA HIS A 622 35.42 -4.66 -9.84
C HIS A 622 35.92 -3.54 -8.93
N LYS A 623 35.51 -2.31 -9.24
CA LYS A 623 35.87 -1.08 -8.53
C LYS A 623 34.67 -0.17 -8.37
N VAL A 624 34.71 0.67 -7.35
CA VAL A 624 33.77 1.79 -7.22
C VAL A 624 33.89 2.69 -8.46
N GLY A 625 32.74 3.03 -9.05
CA GLY A 625 32.62 3.77 -10.29
C GLY A 625 32.46 2.90 -11.55
N ASP A 626 32.64 1.59 -11.45
CA ASP A 626 32.41 0.69 -12.58
C ASP A 626 30.91 0.60 -12.89
N PHE A 627 30.57 0.66 -14.19
CA PHE A 627 29.24 0.32 -14.66
C PHE A 627 29.14 -1.20 -14.90
N VAL A 628 28.16 -1.85 -14.29
CA VAL A 628 27.87 -3.27 -14.49
C VAL A 628 26.52 -3.44 -15.17
N THR A 629 26.43 -4.38 -16.11
CA THR A 629 25.15 -4.78 -16.71
C THR A 629 24.48 -5.83 -15.84
N ALA A 630 23.15 -5.90 -15.86
CA ALA A 630 22.38 -6.97 -15.23
C ALA A 630 22.96 -8.36 -15.60
N GLY A 631 23.09 -9.24 -14.61
CA GLY A 631 23.69 -10.57 -14.74
C GLY A 631 25.21 -10.62 -14.69
N THR A 632 25.92 -9.49 -14.61
CA THR A 632 27.36 -9.47 -14.35
C THR A 632 27.66 -10.09 -12.99
N VAL A 633 28.51 -11.12 -12.95
CA VAL A 633 28.92 -11.76 -11.68
C VAL A 633 29.73 -10.77 -10.86
N LEU A 634 29.21 -10.43 -9.68
CA LEU A 634 29.80 -9.50 -8.73
C LEU A 634 30.81 -10.22 -7.84
N GLY A 635 30.42 -11.37 -7.28
CA GLY A 635 31.20 -12.07 -6.27
C GLY A 635 30.70 -13.49 -6.06
N LEU A 636 31.02 -14.05 -4.90
CA LEU A 636 30.56 -15.36 -4.46
C LEU A 636 29.70 -15.21 -3.21
N GLU A 637 28.67 -16.05 -3.10
CA GLU A 637 27.90 -16.24 -1.88
C GLU A 637 28.85 -16.64 -0.73
N GLY A 638 28.57 -16.15 0.46
CA GLY A 638 29.39 -16.39 1.65
C GLY A 638 28.57 -16.16 2.92
N ASP A 639 29.28 -16.15 4.05
CA ASP A 639 28.73 -16.11 5.41
C ASP A 639 29.28 -14.88 6.18
N VAL A 640 29.76 -13.84 5.46
CA VAL A 640 30.59 -12.80 6.08
C VAL A 640 29.70 -11.77 6.77
N GLY A 641 29.88 -11.58 8.06
CA GLY A 641 29.09 -10.64 8.86
C GLY A 641 28.28 -11.37 9.92
N ILE A 642 27.20 -10.75 10.36
CA ILE A 642 26.16 -11.42 11.16
C ILE A 642 25.29 -12.25 10.20
N ALA A 643 25.82 -13.37 9.73
CA ALA A 643 25.12 -14.32 8.84
C ALA A 643 24.89 -15.67 9.53
N SER A 644 23.91 -16.43 9.02
CA SER A 644 23.53 -17.76 9.54
C SER A 644 23.90 -18.90 8.57
N GLY A 645 25.06 -18.79 7.93
CA GLY A 645 25.53 -19.65 6.85
C GLY A 645 25.55 -18.92 5.50
N ASP A 646 26.06 -19.62 4.47
CA ASP A 646 26.14 -19.07 3.11
C ASP A 646 24.76 -18.64 2.57
N HIS A 647 24.58 -17.34 2.35
CA HIS A 647 23.40 -16.76 1.71
C HIS A 647 23.71 -15.38 1.11
N LEU A 648 22.82 -14.91 0.24
CA LEU A 648 22.77 -13.53 -0.22
C LEU A 648 21.68 -12.79 0.54
N HIS A 649 22.05 -11.69 1.17
CA HIS A 649 21.12 -10.67 1.62
C HIS A 649 21.01 -9.57 0.55
N PHE A 650 19.82 -9.42 -0.02
CA PHE A 650 19.49 -8.48 -1.09
C PHE A 650 18.46 -7.46 -0.63
N MET A 651 18.63 -6.19 -1.02
CA MET A 651 17.64 -5.13 -0.77
C MET A 651 17.72 -4.07 -1.87
N VAL A 652 16.63 -3.33 -2.02
CA VAL A 652 16.55 -2.12 -2.86
C VAL A 652 16.15 -0.96 -1.96
N SER A 653 16.82 0.18 -2.09
CA SER A 653 16.56 1.35 -1.26
C SER A 653 16.85 2.65 -2.01
N VAL A 654 16.22 3.76 -1.63
CA VAL A 654 16.51 5.11 -2.10
C VAL A 654 17.14 5.91 -0.95
N PRO A 655 18.38 6.42 -1.07
CA PRO A 655 19.02 7.20 -0.01
C PRO A 655 18.30 8.53 0.27
N TYR A 656 18.20 8.93 1.54
CA TYR A 656 17.68 10.24 1.96
C TYR A 656 18.63 11.38 1.58
N ASP A 657 19.93 11.17 1.78
CA ASP A 657 20.98 12.12 1.46
C ASP A 657 22.06 11.44 0.61
N LEU A 658 22.21 11.89 -0.63
CA LEU A 658 23.23 11.37 -1.54
C LEU A 658 24.67 11.72 -1.09
N ALA A 659 24.85 12.70 -0.21
CA ALA A 659 26.15 13.07 0.35
C ALA A 659 26.56 12.16 1.53
N ASP A 660 25.60 11.59 2.27
CA ASP A 660 25.82 10.65 3.37
C ASP A 660 24.85 9.45 3.32
N PRO A 661 24.93 8.62 2.26
CA PRO A 661 23.86 7.66 1.96
C PRO A 661 23.94 6.37 2.76
N ILE A 662 25.00 6.10 3.53
CA ILE A 662 25.23 4.80 4.19
C ILE A 662 25.66 4.97 5.66
N THR A 663 25.09 4.15 6.52
CA THR A 663 25.47 3.98 7.94
C THR A 663 26.87 3.38 8.11
N SER A 664 27.41 3.42 9.33
CA SER A 664 28.67 2.74 9.64
C SER A 664 28.63 1.22 9.43
N GLY A 665 27.44 0.61 9.54
CA GLY A 665 27.22 -0.82 9.30
C GLY A 665 27.02 -1.19 7.82
N GLY A 666 27.14 -0.23 6.90
CA GLY A 666 27.04 -0.50 5.47
C GLY A 666 25.61 -0.58 4.91
N PHE A 667 24.59 -0.21 5.70
CA PHE A 667 23.21 -0.08 5.25
C PHE A 667 22.92 1.33 4.76
N VAL A 668 22.09 1.47 3.72
CA VAL A 668 21.68 2.79 3.24
C VAL A 668 20.86 3.48 4.33
N LYS A 669 21.09 4.78 4.51
CA LYS A 669 20.20 5.69 5.24
C LYS A 669 19.16 6.15 4.24
N GLY A 670 18.10 5.38 4.10
CA GLY A 670 17.15 5.58 3.02
C GLY A 670 15.92 4.74 3.18
N LEU A 671 15.00 4.96 2.25
CA LEU A 671 13.73 4.28 2.16
C LEU A 671 13.93 2.94 1.45
N ASP A 672 13.63 1.84 2.13
CA ASP A 672 13.64 0.52 1.51
C ASP A 672 12.41 0.36 0.58
N ARG A 673 12.64 -0.17 -0.62
CA ARG A 673 11.63 -0.42 -1.65
C ARG A 673 11.38 -1.93 -1.79
N ASN A 674 10.14 -2.32 -2.07
CA ASN A 674 9.82 -3.69 -2.41
C ASN A 674 10.23 -3.98 -3.87
N PRO A 675 11.25 -4.83 -4.12
CA PRO A 675 11.79 -5.02 -5.46
C PRO A 675 10.82 -5.79 -6.35
N VAL A 676 10.59 -5.27 -7.55
CA VAL A 676 9.84 -5.98 -8.60
C VAL A 676 10.76 -7.04 -9.21
N THR A 677 10.48 -8.31 -8.97
CA THR A 677 11.33 -9.40 -9.45
C THR A 677 10.86 -9.92 -10.80
N CYS A 678 11.71 -9.90 -11.82
CA CYS A 678 11.39 -10.44 -13.13
C CYS A 678 11.36 -11.97 -13.13
N GLY A 679 10.50 -12.55 -13.97
CA GLY A 679 10.47 -13.99 -14.21
C GLY A 679 9.98 -14.83 -13.04
N VAL A 680 9.32 -14.21 -12.05
CA VAL A 680 8.61 -14.89 -10.96
C VAL A 680 7.13 -14.49 -10.95
N PRO A 681 6.19 -15.41 -10.61
CA PRO A 681 4.77 -15.08 -10.50
C PRO A 681 4.49 -13.93 -9.53
N GLY A 682 3.59 -13.01 -9.89
CA GLY A 682 3.26 -11.80 -9.12
C GLY A 682 4.43 -10.85 -8.88
N ASN A 683 5.55 -11.05 -9.60
CA ASN A 683 6.79 -10.29 -9.50
C ASN A 683 7.36 -10.17 -8.08
N ALA A 684 7.07 -11.15 -7.24
CA ALA A 684 7.48 -11.18 -5.85
C ALA A 684 8.12 -12.51 -5.47
N LEU A 685 9.01 -12.46 -4.49
CA LEU A 685 9.68 -13.61 -3.93
C LEU A 685 8.99 -14.02 -2.63
N PHE A 686 8.59 -15.28 -2.57
CA PHE A 686 7.88 -15.86 -1.44
C PHE A 686 8.82 -16.74 -0.62
N ARG A 687 8.85 -16.56 0.70
CA ARG A 687 9.69 -17.36 1.60
C ARG A 687 9.38 -18.84 1.47
N GLY A 688 10.42 -19.66 1.66
CA GLY A 688 10.35 -21.11 1.53
C GLY A 688 10.29 -21.61 0.09
N GLN A 689 9.91 -20.76 -0.88
CA GLN A 689 9.89 -21.12 -2.28
C GLN A 689 11.30 -21.19 -2.87
N THR A 690 11.43 -22.05 -3.87
CA THR A 690 12.66 -22.20 -4.64
C THR A 690 12.39 -21.77 -6.08
N TYR A 691 13.18 -20.82 -6.54
CA TYR A 691 13.12 -20.27 -7.89
C TYR A 691 14.34 -20.72 -8.68
N THR A 692 14.22 -20.76 -10.01
CA THR A 692 15.38 -20.90 -10.89
C THR A 692 15.64 -19.55 -11.51
N VAL A 693 16.83 -19.01 -11.33
CA VAL A 693 17.15 -17.67 -11.84
C VAL A 693 17.14 -17.69 -13.36
N VAL A 694 16.37 -16.78 -13.95
CA VAL A 694 16.27 -16.57 -15.40
C VAL A 694 17.00 -15.28 -15.80
N GLY A 695 17.17 -15.08 -17.11
CA GLY A 695 17.65 -13.82 -17.66
C GLY A 695 16.50 -12.83 -17.79
N CYS A 696 16.84 -11.58 -17.48
CA CYS A 696 16.12 -10.33 -17.71
C CYS A 696 17.21 -9.39 -18.25
#